data_AF-A0A8J4X3H6-F1
#
_entry.id   AF-A0A8J4X3H6-F1
#
_cell.length_a   1.000
_cell.length_b   1.000
_cell.length_c   1.000
_cell.angle_alpha   90.00
_cell.angle_beta   90.00
_cell.angle_gamma   90.00
#
_symmetry.space_group_name_H-M   'P 1'
#
loop_
_entity.id
_entity.type
_entity.pdbx_description
1 polymer ?
#
loop_
_entity_poly.entity_id
_entity_poly.type
_entity_poly.pdbx_seq_one_letter_code
_entity_poly.pdbx_strand_id
1 'polypeptide(L)'
;MFSDIMDYELEEDKLGIPTVPGTVTLKKDAQNLIGISIGGGAQYCPCLYIVQVFDNTPAARDGTLAAGDEITGVNGKPVKGKTKVEVAKMIQAVQGEAVIHYNKLQADPKQGKSLDIVLKKVKHRLVENMSSGTADALGLSRAILCNDGLVKKLEELEKTAELYKGLMEHSKRLLRAFFELSQTHRAFGDVFSVIGVREPQAAASEAFVKFAEAHRNIEKFGIQLLKTVKPMLHDLNTYLHKAIPDTKLTIRKYLDVKFEYLSYCLKVKEMDDEEYSCIALGEPLYRVSTGNYEYRLILRCRQEARSRFAKMRKDVLEKIELLDQKHAVHKATVYWDASSKTVLLKDGVLEDTGDAYGFYNDSFSETGWGVLEIRAGYGETPRADDKTFFLAGYLEGFLTARQMNDHYTNVYPQLITKPKVLQAVKTFMSKQSAWSREQVKLNKTSDPLWAHTGFILSQLDGLQAGAAEWAKRSGKKPLTRFDVQLLNAVGDLLDLIQMLVPNAKSSLKDFKQPPMGHCSALIKMLPGYENLLFGHSSWYVYAATMRIFKHWDFKVEEPHTATGKLSFSSYPGFLVSLDDFYLLGSGLMMTQTTNNVFNQSLYQLVTPTSLFSWQRVRLAHALAHTGQEWAEIFSRFNSGTYNNQYMVVDVSKVSLGSRLDDGALTVVEQIPGLVEYSDQTEALRFGYWPSYNVPFHQKIYALSGYEQMWIEYGEDFSYQLCPRAKIFRRDQASTIRKIPTPRVMPVSPSAVVAICGSPTPFLKDVMIPSSGEYYDPNNSGAHNDPIYSSGEYYDPNNSGAHNDPIYSSGEYYDPNN
;
A
#
# COMPACT_ATOMS: atom_id res chain seq x y z
N MET A 1 64.16 -47.75 27.32
CA MET A 1 65.25 -46.98 26.69
C MET A 1 64.84 -46.61 25.25
N PHE A 2 63.74 -45.86 25.11
CA PHE A 2 63.32 -45.15 23.88
C PHE A 2 62.33 -44.04 24.30
N SER A 3 62.73 -43.26 25.31
CA SER A 3 62.04 -42.03 25.75
C SER A 3 62.75 -40.77 25.28
N ASP A 4 63.66 -40.89 24.30
CA ASP A 4 64.48 -39.80 23.77
C ASP A 4 64.55 -39.89 22.24
N ILE A 5 63.43 -39.69 21.56
CA ILE A 5 63.40 -39.43 20.11
C ILE A 5 62.55 -38.17 19.86
N MET A 6 63.25 -37.05 19.89
CA MET A 6 63.01 -35.81 19.15
C MET A 6 61.74 -34.99 19.46
N ASP A 7 61.82 -34.16 20.50
CA ASP A 7 61.21 -32.82 20.49
C ASP A 7 61.88 -31.97 19.39
N TYR A 8 61.50 -32.19 18.13
CA TYR A 8 61.66 -31.12 17.13
C TYR A 8 60.61 -30.07 17.46
N GLU A 9 60.99 -29.01 18.18
CA GLU A 9 60.24 -27.75 18.12
C GLU A 9 60.27 -27.29 16.65
N LEU A 10 59.24 -27.66 15.88
CA LEU A 10 59.06 -27.15 14.53
C LEU A 10 58.94 -25.63 14.63
N GLU A 11 59.92 -24.91 14.06
CA GLU A 11 59.87 -23.45 14.00
C GLU A 11 58.60 -22.99 13.27
N GLU A 12 57.99 -21.89 13.75
CA GLU A 12 56.82 -21.30 13.09
C GLU A 12 57.16 -20.92 11.64
N ASP A 13 56.39 -21.47 10.69
CA ASP A 13 56.48 -21.07 9.29
C ASP A 13 55.61 -19.83 9.07
N LYS A 14 56.25 -18.66 9.23
CA LYS A 14 55.58 -17.36 9.09
C LYS A 14 55.25 -17.00 7.64
N LEU A 15 55.67 -17.80 6.66
CA LEU A 15 55.51 -17.53 5.22
C LEU A 15 56.01 -16.14 4.77
N GLY A 16 56.97 -15.56 5.51
CA GLY A 16 57.47 -14.21 5.28
C GLY A 16 56.50 -13.07 5.66
N ILE A 17 55.40 -13.36 6.37
CA ILE A 17 54.41 -12.36 6.81
C ILE A 17 54.87 -11.76 8.15
N PRO A 18 55.12 -10.44 8.24
CA PRO A 18 55.55 -9.83 9.48
C PRO A 18 54.42 -9.77 10.50
N THR A 19 54.78 -9.76 11.79
CA THR A 19 53.82 -9.51 12.88
C THR A 19 54.26 -8.35 13.74
N VAL A 20 53.29 -7.57 14.25
CA VAL A 20 53.55 -6.40 15.11
C VAL A 20 52.93 -6.65 16.49
N PRO A 21 53.72 -6.69 17.57
CA PRO A 21 53.18 -6.86 18.91
C PRO A 21 52.37 -5.64 19.34
N GLY A 22 51.28 -5.87 20.08
CA GLY A 22 50.41 -4.82 20.57
C GLY A 22 49.61 -5.26 21.80
N THR A 23 48.89 -4.30 22.40
CA THR A 23 48.01 -4.55 23.56
C THR A 23 46.79 -3.66 23.44
N VAL A 24 45.61 -4.23 23.70
CA VAL A 24 44.33 -3.50 23.67
C VAL A 24 43.51 -3.81 24.92
N THR A 25 42.83 -2.80 25.45
CA THR A 25 41.92 -2.95 26.59
C THR A 25 40.49 -2.80 26.09
N LEU A 26 39.70 -3.85 26.21
CA LEU A 26 38.32 -3.89 25.72
C LEU A 26 37.34 -3.95 26.88
N LYS A 27 36.42 -2.98 26.93
CA LYS A 27 35.29 -3.00 27.84
C LYS A 27 34.24 -3.98 27.37
N LYS A 28 33.89 -4.95 28.23
CA LYS A 28 32.95 -6.02 27.89
C LYS A 28 31.51 -5.51 27.75
N ASP A 29 30.72 -6.26 26.99
CA ASP A 29 29.28 -6.00 26.85
C ASP A 29 28.47 -6.50 28.06
N ALA A 30 27.15 -6.29 28.02
CA ALA A 30 26.23 -6.70 29.07
C ALA A 30 26.19 -8.22 29.31
N GLN A 31 26.68 -9.02 28.35
CA GLN A 31 26.80 -10.47 28.42
C GLN A 31 28.20 -10.92 28.87
N ASN A 32 29.06 -10.00 29.30
CA ASN A 32 30.44 -10.24 29.72
C ASN A 32 31.35 -10.80 28.60
N LEU A 33 31.05 -10.46 27.33
CA LEU A 33 31.79 -10.87 26.14
C LEU A 33 32.54 -9.70 25.50
N ILE A 34 33.65 -10.02 24.82
CA ILE A 34 34.41 -9.06 23.98
C ILE A 34 34.11 -9.21 22.48
N GLY A 35 33.54 -10.36 22.06
CA GLY A 35 33.09 -10.58 20.69
C GLY A 35 34.12 -11.12 19.69
N ILE A 36 34.98 -12.05 20.10
CA ILE A 36 35.92 -12.76 19.21
C ILE A 36 35.73 -14.28 19.28
N SER A 37 36.08 -14.98 18.19
CA SER A 37 36.25 -16.43 18.14
C SER A 37 37.72 -16.80 18.05
N ILE A 38 38.14 -17.86 18.75
CA ILE A 38 39.55 -18.27 18.90
C ILE A 38 39.76 -19.65 18.26
N GLY A 39 40.82 -19.76 17.44
CA GLY A 39 41.29 -20.98 16.80
C GLY A 39 42.73 -21.32 17.20
N GLY A 40 43.19 -22.51 16.82
CA GLY A 40 44.50 -23.03 17.20
C GLY A 40 44.59 -23.48 18.66
N GLY A 41 45.79 -23.35 19.23
CA GLY A 41 46.15 -23.79 20.58
C GLY A 41 46.54 -25.27 20.68
N ALA A 42 47.00 -25.65 21.88
CA ALA A 42 47.43 -27.01 22.19
C ALA A 42 46.30 -28.04 21.99
N GLN A 43 46.58 -29.29 21.60
CA GLN A 43 47.88 -29.94 21.40
C GLN A 43 48.47 -29.84 19.98
N TYR A 44 47.71 -29.30 19.02
CA TYR A 44 48.05 -29.42 17.58
C TYR A 44 48.68 -28.17 16.97
N CYS A 45 48.41 -26.97 17.52
CA CYS A 45 48.91 -25.71 16.96
C CYS A 45 49.66 -24.89 18.04
N PRO A 46 50.88 -24.40 17.76
CA PRO A 46 51.67 -23.65 18.73
C PRO A 46 51.10 -22.25 19.06
N CYS A 47 50.28 -21.70 18.15
CA CYS A 47 49.71 -20.35 18.26
C CYS A 47 48.21 -20.40 18.54
N LEU A 48 47.71 -19.39 19.25
CA LEU A 48 46.28 -19.10 19.39
C LEU A 48 45.95 -17.87 18.55
N TYR A 49 44.93 -17.92 17.70
CA TYR A 49 44.63 -16.80 16.81
C TYR A 49 43.13 -16.54 16.70
N ILE A 50 42.79 -15.32 16.27
CA ILE A 50 41.42 -14.88 16.11
C ILE A 50 40.85 -15.44 14.80
N VAL A 51 39.79 -16.24 14.87
CA VAL A 51 39.08 -16.78 13.69
C VAL A 51 38.10 -15.75 13.13
N GLN A 52 37.43 -15.02 14.02
CA GLN A 52 36.42 -14.03 13.65
C GLN A 52 36.26 -12.98 14.74
N VAL A 53 36.01 -11.74 14.31
CA VAL A 53 35.48 -10.66 15.16
C VAL A 53 34.00 -10.49 14.80
N PHE A 54 33.12 -10.52 15.80
CA PHE A 54 31.67 -10.42 15.60
C PHE A 54 31.20 -8.97 15.55
N ASP A 55 30.28 -8.65 14.64
CA ASP A 55 29.78 -7.27 14.49
C ASP A 55 29.03 -6.80 15.76
N ASN A 56 28.99 -5.48 15.96
CA ASN A 56 28.32 -4.83 17.11
C ASN A 56 28.86 -5.22 18.51
N THR A 57 30.02 -5.89 18.57
CA THR A 57 30.69 -6.25 19.81
C THR A 57 31.77 -5.23 20.20
N PRO A 58 32.28 -5.24 21.45
CA PRO A 58 33.38 -4.37 21.86
C PRO A 58 34.61 -4.44 20.95
N ALA A 59 35.05 -5.64 20.56
CA ALA A 59 36.20 -5.81 19.67
C ALA A 59 35.97 -5.21 18.27
N ALA A 60 34.75 -5.32 17.72
CA ALA A 60 34.42 -4.73 16.43
C ALA A 60 34.35 -3.20 16.45
N ARG A 61 33.84 -2.60 17.55
CA ARG A 61 33.76 -1.14 17.71
C ARG A 61 35.12 -0.49 17.90
N ASP A 62 36.00 -1.16 18.64
CA ASP A 62 37.37 -0.71 18.86
C ASP A 62 38.22 -0.82 17.59
N GLY A 63 38.07 -1.92 16.83
CA GLY A 63 38.71 -2.10 15.52
C GLY A 63 40.20 -2.46 15.57
N THR A 64 40.80 -2.60 16.76
CA THR A 64 42.23 -2.94 16.89
C THR A 64 42.51 -4.40 16.53
N LEU A 65 41.67 -5.34 16.99
CA LEU A 65 41.79 -6.77 16.73
C LEU A 65 41.12 -7.17 15.41
N ALA A 66 41.71 -8.13 14.68
CA ALA A 66 41.10 -8.69 13.49
C ALA A 66 41.52 -10.15 13.23
N ALA A 67 40.79 -10.81 12.32
CA ALA A 67 40.92 -12.23 12.05
C ALA A 67 42.32 -12.57 11.49
N GLY A 68 42.95 -13.59 12.07
CA GLY A 68 44.34 -13.99 11.82
C GLY A 68 45.37 -13.38 12.78
N ASP A 69 44.99 -12.41 13.63
CA ASP A 69 45.86 -11.93 14.71
C ASP A 69 46.09 -13.03 15.74
N GLU A 70 47.32 -13.15 16.23
CA GLU A 70 47.68 -14.09 17.28
C GLU A 70 47.44 -13.48 18.66
N ILE A 71 46.90 -14.26 19.59
CA ILE A 71 46.71 -13.90 21.00
C ILE A 71 47.92 -14.44 21.77
N THR A 72 48.71 -13.54 22.36
CA THR A 72 49.92 -13.88 23.11
C THR A 72 49.72 -13.83 24.62
N GLY A 73 48.71 -13.09 25.10
CA GLY A 73 48.39 -13.02 26.52
C GLY A 73 47.02 -12.41 26.83
N VAL A 74 46.51 -12.69 28.04
CA VAL A 74 45.26 -12.13 28.59
C VAL A 74 45.56 -11.58 29.99
N ASN A 75 45.31 -10.29 30.22
CA ASN A 75 45.61 -9.56 31.46
C ASN A 75 47.03 -9.82 31.98
N GLY A 76 48.04 -9.68 31.11
CA GLY A 76 49.44 -9.92 31.45
C GLY A 76 49.86 -11.38 31.63
N LYS A 77 48.93 -12.35 31.53
CA LYS A 77 49.26 -13.79 31.62
C LYS A 77 49.50 -14.37 30.23
N PRO A 78 50.61 -15.08 29.99
CA PRO A 78 50.87 -15.72 28.70
C PRO A 78 49.87 -16.85 28.42
N VAL A 79 49.57 -17.06 27.13
CA VAL A 79 48.66 -18.12 26.66
C VAL A 79 49.32 -19.19 25.79
N LYS A 80 50.63 -19.09 25.53
CA LYS A 80 51.38 -20.14 24.82
C LYS A 80 51.22 -21.49 25.53
N GLY A 81 50.98 -22.55 24.76
CA GLY A 81 50.77 -23.90 25.27
C GLY A 81 49.37 -24.18 25.84
N LYS A 82 48.44 -23.22 25.83
CA LYS A 82 47.05 -23.43 26.26
C LYS A 82 46.14 -23.83 25.11
N THR A 83 45.04 -24.47 25.44
CA THR A 83 43.94 -24.78 24.51
C THR A 83 43.06 -23.54 24.28
N LYS A 84 42.38 -23.48 23.13
CA LYS A 84 41.41 -22.41 22.83
C LYS A 84 40.31 -22.26 23.89
N VAL A 85 39.91 -23.37 24.52
CA VAL A 85 38.88 -23.39 25.59
C VAL A 85 39.39 -22.72 26.87
N GLU A 86 40.64 -22.97 27.25
CA GLU A 86 41.25 -22.36 28.43
C GLU A 86 41.41 -20.85 28.26
N VAL A 87 41.84 -20.40 27.07
CA VAL A 87 41.97 -18.97 26.78
C VAL A 87 40.61 -18.27 26.76
N ALA A 88 39.58 -18.91 26.19
CA ALA A 88 38.22 -18.39 26.26
C ALA A 88 37.73 -18.24 27.72
N LYS A 89 37.98 -19.24 28.57
CA LYS A 89 37.68 -19.18 30.01
C LYS A 89 38.47 -18.08 30.72
N MET A 90 39.75 -17.89 30.39
CA MET A 90 40.58 -16.81 30.94
C MET A 90 39.99 -15.43 30.62
N ILE A 91 39.53 -15.21 29.38
CA ILE A 91 38.88 -13.95 28.98
C ILE A 91 37.54 -13.80 29.72
N GLN A 92 36.73 -14.86 29.82
CA GLN A 92 35.43 -14.83 30.49
C GLN A 92 35.53 -14.56 32.00
N ALA A 93 36.57 -15.07 32.66
CA ALA A 93 36.78 -14.91 34.10
C ALA A 93 37.08 -13.45 34.52
N VAL A 94 37.55 -12.61 33.58
CA VAL A 94 37.80 -11.19 33.83
C VAL A 94 36.46 -10.43 33.88
N GLN A 95 36.22 -9.63 34.91
CA GLN A 95 35.03 -8.78 35.01
C GLN A 95 35.33 -7.35 34.55
N GLY A 96 34.41 -6.73 33.82
CA GLY A 96 34.54 -5.34 33.35
C GLY A 96 35.40 -5.18 32.09
N GLU A 97 36.72 -5.09 32.24
CA GLU A 97 37.66 -4.79 31.15
C GLU A 97 38.69 -5.91 30.96
N ALA A 98 38.86 -6.37 29.73
CA ALA A 98 39.86 -7.39 29.38
C ALA A 98 41.00 -6.78 28.56
N VAL A 99 42.23 -7.01 28.99
CA VAL A 99 43.46 -6.62 28.30
C VAL A 99 43.95 -7.80 27.48
N ILE A 100 44.03 -7.62 26.16
CA ILE A 100 44.49 -8.64 25.22
C ILE A 100 45.85 -8.22 24.67
N HIS A 101 46.87 -9.05 24.88
CA HIS A 101 48.15 -8.94 24.19
C HIS A 101 48.08 -9.76 22.91
N TYR A 102 48.46 -9.15 21.79
CA TYR A 102 48.34 -9.77 20.47
C TYR A 102 49.56 -9.48 19.59
N ASN A 103 49.79 -10.35 18.61
CA ASN A 103 50.67 -10.08 17.48
C ASN A 103 49.81 -9.88 16.23
N LYS A 104 49.82 -8.64 15.71
CA LYS A 104 49.02 -8.25 14.55
C LYS A 104 49.63 -8.81 13.28
N LEU A 105 48.85 -9.56 12.50
CA LEU A 105 49.30 -10.13 11.24
C LEU A 105 49.30 -9.07 10.13
N GLN A 106 50.47 -8.71 9.61
CA GLN A 106 50.64 -7.76 8.48
C GLN A 106 50.49 -8.49 7.14
N ALA A 107 49.32 -9.05 6.89
CA ALA A 107 49.01 -9.75 5.65
C ALA A 107 48.68 -8.77 4.51
N ASP A 108 49.32 -8.94 3.34
CA ASP A 108 48.87 -8.28 2.10
C ASP A 108 47.74 -9.09 1.47
N PRO A 109 46.53 -8.52 1.28
CA PRO A 109 45.40 -9.21 0.63
C PRO A 109 45.72 -9.78 -0.75
N LYS A 110 46.73 -9.27 -1.46
CA LYS A 110 47.20 -9.84 -2.74
C LYS A 110 47.78 -11.23 -2.57
N GLN A 111 48.42 -11.53 -1.44
CA GLN A 111 49.01 -12.85 -1.16
C GLN A 111 47.94 -13.93 -0.99
N GLY A 112 46.73 -13.56 -0.53
CA GLY A 112 45.60 -14.48 -0.41
C GLY A 112 44.80 -14.69 -1.70
N LYS A 113 45.17 -14.05 -2.83
CA LYS A 113 44.50 -14.23 -4.14
C LYS A 113 45.16 -15.35 -4.94
N SER A 114 44.98 -16.58 -4.50
CA SER A 114 45.48 -17.76 -5.20
C SER A 114 44.63 -18.11 -6.43
N LEU A 115 45.21 -18.89 -7.36
CA LEU A 115 44.49 -19.47 -8.49
C LEU A 115 43.25 -20.25 -8.05
N ASP A 116 43.34 -20.93 -6.90
CA ASP A 116 42.24 -21.66 -6.27
C ASP A 116 41.06 -20.74 -5.90
N ILE A 117 41.31 -19.58 -5.28
CA ILE A 117 40.27 -18.58 -4.98
C ILE A 117 39.63 -18.06 -6.27
N VAL A 118 40.43 -17.84 -7.33
CA VAL A 118 39.91 -17.40 -8.64
C VAL A 118 39.00 -18.46 -9.26
N LEU A 119 39.42 -19.73 -9.25
CA LEU A 119 38.62 -20.84 -9.77
C LEU A 119 37.33 -21.03 -8.97
N LYS A 120 37.36 -20.90 -7.65
CA LYS A 120 36.17 -20.91 -6.79
C LYS A 120 35.22 -19.76 -7.13
N LYS A 121 35.73 -18.56 -7.38
CA LYS A 121 34.92 -17.40 -7.80
C LYS A 121 34.23 -17.65 -9.15
N VAL A 122 34.94 -18.25 -10.12
CA VAL A 122 34.38 -18.65 -11.42
C VAL A 122 33.29 -19.70 -11.23
N LYS A 123 33.53 -20.72 -10.39
CA LYS A 123 32.54 -21.73 -10.04
C LYS A 123 31.26 -21.10 -9.48
N HIS A 124 31.37 -20.20 -8.51
CA HIS A 124 30.20 -19.50 -7.96
C HIS A 124 29.42 -18.72 -9.02
N ARG A 125 30.13 -18.05 -9.95
CA ARG A 125 29.49 -17.31 -11.05
C ARG A 125 28.72 -18.23 -12.01
N LEU A 126 29.24 -19.43 -12.30
CA LEU A 126 28.59 -20.39 -13.19
C LEU A 126 27.35 -21.02 -12.56
N VAL A 127 27.42 -21.38 -11.28
CA VAL A 127 26.33 -22.07 -10.58
C VAL A 127 25.14 -21.16 -10.31
N GLU A 128 25.34 -19.84 -10.16
CA GLU A 128 24.25 -18.89 -9.84
C GLU A 128 23.12 -18.88 -10.90
N ASN A 129 23.45 -19.14 -12.17
CA ASN A 129 22.47 -19.14 -13.28
C ASN A 129 21.93 -20.55 -13.61
N MET A 130 22.24 -21.57 -12.79
CA MET A 130 21.86 -22.96 -13.04
C MET A 130 20.76 -23.43 -12.11
N SER A 131 19.87 -24.29 -12.63
CA SER A 131 18.87 -24.95 -11.80
C SER A 131 19.53 -25.90 -10.80
N SER A 132 18.80 -26.20 -9.72
CA SER A 132 19.24 -27.14 -8.70
C SER A 132 19.70 -28.47 -9.27
N GLY A 133 18.85 -29.09 -10.09
CA GLY A 133 19.15 -30.39 -10.71
C GLY A 133 20.33 -30.33 -11.68
N THR A 134 20.52 -29.23 -12.39
CA THR A 134 21.65 -29.07 -13.34
C THR A 134 22.98 -28.93 -12.61
N ALA A 135 23.03 -28.12 -11.54
CA ALA A 135 24.24 -27.94 -10.77
C ALA A 135 24.69 -29.24 -10.07
N ASP A 136 23.72 -29.99 -9.53
CA ASP A 136 23.98 -31.25 -8.85
C ASP A 136 24.44 -32.34 -9.85
N ALA A 137 23.85 -32.39 -11.06
CA ALA A 137 24.28 -33.27 -12.14
C ALA A 137 25.72 -32.99 -12.64
N LEU A 138 26.18 -31.74 -12.52
CA LEU A 138 27.54 -31.32 -12.87
C LEU A 138 28.53 -31.43 -11.69
N GLY A 139 28.10 -31.93 -10.53
CA GLY A 139 28.95 -32.05 -9.33
C GLY A 139 29.33 -30.71 -8.68
N LEU A 140 28.61 -29.63 -8.99
CA LEU A 140 28.91 -28.29 -8.49
C LEU A 140 28.18 -28.04 -7.17
N SER A 141 28.76 -28.52 -6.05
CA SER A 141 28.18 -28.35 -4.70
C SER A 141 27.79 -26.89 -4.36
N ARG A 142 26.54 -26.71 -3.90
CA ARG A 142 25.88 -25.42 -3.59
C ARG A 142 26.04 -24.91 -2.16
N ALA A 143 26.87 -25.52 -1.31
CA ALA A 143 26.85 -25.35 0.15
C ALA A 143 26.95 -23.91 0.71
N ILE A 144 27.29 -22.90 -0.11
CA ILE A 144 27.42 -21.49 0.29
C ILE A 144 26.66 -20.53 -0.66
N LEU A 145 25.92 -21.04 -1.65
CA LEU A 145 25.13 -20.22 -2.59
C LEU A 145 23.69 -20.08 -2.09
N CYS A 146 23.44 -19.00 -1.34
CA CYS A 146 22.10 -18.63 -0.92
C CYS A 146 21.30 -18.02 -2.09
N ASN A 147 20.03 -18.43 -2.17
CA ASN A 147 18.94 -17.87 -2.96
C ASN A 147 18.83 -16.34 -2.70
N ASP A 148 19.59 -15.54 -3.45
CA ASP A 148 19.76 -14.11 -3.17
C ASP A 148 18.62 -13.31 -3.80
N GLY A 149 17.79 -12.72 -2.95
CA GLY A 149 16.67 -11.89 -3.38
C GLY A 149 17.07 -10.73 -4.30
N LEU A 150 18.33 -10.27 -4.26
CA LEU A 150 18.83 -9.23 -5.17
C LEU A 150 19.02 -9.73 -6.61
N VAL A 151 19.30 -11.02 -6.82
CA VAL A 151 19.40 -11.61 -8.16
C VAL A 151 18.01 -11.78 -8.76
N LYS A 152 17.05 -12.28 -7.97
CA LYS A 152 15.65 -12.33 -8.39
C LYS A 152 15.12 -10.93 -8.75
N LYS A 153 15.47 -9.92 -7.95
CA LYS A 153 15.10 -8.53 -8.22
C LYS A 153 15.78 -7.96 -9.46
N LEU A 154 17.01 -8.38 -9.76
CA LEU A 154 17.66 -8.07 -11.04
C LEU A 154 16.87 -8.65 -12.21
N GLU A 155 16.52 -9.94 -12.18
CA GLU A 155 15.71 -10.59 -13.23
C GLU A 155 14.36 -9.89 -13.43
N GLU A 156 13.69 -9.51 -12.34
CA GLU A 156 12.45 -8.73 -12.37
C GLU A 156 12.68 -7.37 -13.05
N LEU A 157 13.74 -6.64 -12.68
CA LEU A 157 14.14 -5.39 -13.35
C LEU A 157 14.41 -5.59 -14.85
N GLU A 158 15.00 -6.71 -15.26
CA GLU A 158 15.24 -7.01 -16.68
C GLU A 158 13.93 -7.25 -17.44
N LYS A 159 13.00 -8.02 -16.87
CA LYS A 159 11.68 -8.25 -17.47
C LYS A 159 10.89 -6.93 -17.60
N THR A 160 10.89 -6.13 -16.55
CA THR A 160 10.21 -4.82 -16.54
C THR A 160 10.84 -3.86 -17.55
N ALA A 161 12.17 -3.87 -17.71
CA ALA A 161 12.86 -3.07 -18.71
C ALA A 161 12.46 -3.45 -20.14
N GLU A 162 12.36 -4.74 -20.46
CA GLU A 162 11.90 -5.19 -21.79
C GLU A 162 10.44 -4.82 -22.04
N LEU A 163 9.56 -4.93 -21.04
CA LEU A 163 8.18 -4.45 -21.14
C LEU A 163 8.12 -2.96 -21.47
N TYR A 164 8.85 -2.12 -20.73
CA TYR A 164 8.86 -0.67 -20.98
C TYR A 164 9.49 -0.30 -22.32
N LYS A 165 10.49 -1.07 -22.76
CA LYS A 165 11.07 -0.90 -24.09
C LYS A 165 10.04 -1.20 -25.18
N GLY A 166 9.28 -2.29 -25.05
CA GLY A 166 8.15 -2.60 -25.92
C GLY A 166 7.10 -1.49 -25.91
N LEU A 167 6.68 -1.03 -24.73
CA LEU A 167 5.74 0.07 -24.58
C LEU A 167 6.22 1.36 -25.28
N MET A 168 7.50 1.71 -25.10
CA MET A 168 8.11 2.87 -25.73
C MET A 168 8.12 2.72 -27.27
N GLU A 169 8.48 1.55 -27.79
CA GLU A 169 8.48 1.28 -29.23
C GLU A 169 7.07 1.36 -29.83
N HIS A 170 6.09 0.72 -29.20
CA HIS A 170 4.69 0.78 -29.62
C HIS A 170 4.14 2.20 -29.55
N SER A 171 4.43 2.92 -28.47
CA SER A 171 4.02 4.32 -28.31
C SER A 171 4.64 5.21 -29.39
N LYS A 172 5.93 5.04 -29.71
CA LYS A 172 6.59 5.76 -30.81
C LYS A 172 5.94 5.46 -32.16
N ARG A 173 5.61 4.20 -32.45
CA ARG A 173 4.92 3.80 -33.69
C ARG A 173 3.51 4.40 -33.76
N LEU A 174 2.76 4.34 -32.67
CA LEU A 174 1.41 4.91 -32.57
C LEU A 174 1.43 6.41 -32.78
N LEU A 175 2.31 7.15 -32.09
CA LEU A 175 2.40 8.61 -32.27
C LEU A 175 2.83 8.99 -33.68
N ARG A 176 3.69 8.19 -34.32
CA ARG A 176 4.05 8.39 -35.72
C ARG A 176 2.85 8.20 -36.65
N ALA A 177 2.11 7.10 -36.50
CA ALA A 177 0.90 6.85 -37.29
C ALA A 177 -0.15 7.94 -37.06
N PHE A 178 -0.31 8.40 -35.82
CA PHE A 178 -1.24 9.46 -35.46
C PHE A 178 -0.83 10.83 -36.01
N PHE A 179 0.47 11.13 -36.05
CA PHE A 179 1.00 12.32 -36.73
C PHE A 179 0.75 12.26 -38.23
N GLU A 180 1.01 11.13 -38.88
CA GLU A 180 0.72 10.93 -40.31
C GLU A 180 -0.77 11.07 -40.61
N LEU A 181 -1.64 10.50 -39.77
CA LEU A 181 -3.11 10.68 -39.86
C LEU A 181 -3.51 12.16 -39.72
N SER A 182 -2.90 12.89 -38.78
CA SER A 182 -3.16 14.33 -38.61
C SER A 182 -2.77 15.14 -39.85
N GLN A 183 -1.66 14.79 -40.51
CA GLN A 183 -1.26 15.40 -41.79
C GLN A 183 -2.27 15.09 -42.90
N THR A 184 -2.81 13.88 -42.94
CA THR A 184 -3.87 13.50 -43.89
C THR A 184 -5.15 14.31 -43.65
N HIS A 185 -5.57 14.51 -42.40
CA HIS A 185 -6.71 15.37 -42.09
C HIS A 185 -6.47 16.82 -42.53
N ARG A 186 -5.26 17.35 -42.34
CA ARG A 186 -4.91 18.68 -42.87
C ARG A 186 -5.08 18.74 -44.39
N ALA A 187 -4.55 17.75 -45.12
CA ALA A 187 -4.69 17.70 -46.58
C ALA A 187 -6.16 17.64 -47.02
N PHE A 188 -7.00 16.85 -46.36
CA PHE A 188 -8.44 16.85 -46.60
C PHE A 188 -9.07 18.23 -46.36
N GLY A 189 -8.72 18.89 -45.25
CA GLY A 189 -9.20 20.23 -44.94
C GLY A 189 -8.85 21.26 -46.01
N ASP A 190 -7.65 21.18 -46.58
CA ASP A 190 -7.21 22.07 -47.65
C ASP A 190 -7.92 21.78 -48.97
N VAL A 191 -8.09 20.50 -49.34
CA VAL A 191 -8.84 20.10 -50.55
C VAL A 191 -10.31 20.51 -50.47
N PHE A 192 -11.00 20.20 -49.36
CA PHE A 192 -12.40 20.58 -49.19
C PHE A 192 -12.61 22.10 -49.14
N SER A 193 -11.65 22.86 -48.61
CA SER A 193 -11.69 24.33 -48.68
C SER A 193 -11.65 24.82 -50.13
N VAL A 194 -10.77 24.25 -50.96
CA VAL A 194 -10.65 24.62 -52.39
C VAL A 194 -11.91 24.25 -53.17
N ILE A 195 -12.49 23.08 -52.91
CA ILE A 195 -13.75 22.65 -53.53
C ILE A 195 -14.89 23.57 -53.11
N GLY A 196 -15.03 23.86 -51.82
CA GLY A 196 -16.10 24.72 -51.30
C GLY A 196 -16.12 26.11 -51.93
N VAL A 197 -14.96 26.72 -52.20
CA VAL A 197 -14.86 28.04 -52.86
C VAL A 197 -15.27 28.00 -54.33
N ARG A 198 -15.13 26.85 -54.99
CA ARG A 198 -15.43 26.67 -56.43
C ARG A 198 -16.82 26.10 -56.71
N GLU A 199 -17.53 25.67 -55.67
CA GLU A 199 -18.84 25.02 -55.79
C GLU A 199 -19.96 26.04 -56.03
N PRO A 200 -20.66 26.01 -57.19
CA PRO A 200 -21.72 26.95 -57.52
C PRO A 200 -22.99 26.79 -56.67
N GLN A 201 -23.27 25.61 -56.13
CA GLN A 201 -24.44 25.40 -55.27
C GLN A 201 -24.15 25.83 -53.82
N ALA A 202 -24.83 26.87 -53.35
CA ALA A 202 -24.59 27.48 -52.02
C ALA A 202 -24.64 26.47 -50.85
N ALA A 203 -25.61 25.54 -50.86
CA ALA A 203 -25.74 24.53 -49.81
C ALA A 203 -24.57 23.52 -49.81
N ALA A 204 -24.06 23.14 -50.98
CA ALA A 204 -22.91 22.25 -51.10
C ALA A 204 -21.60 22.95 -50.74
N SER A 205 -21.44 24.21 -51.16
CA SER A 205 -20.32 25.08 -50.77
C SER A 205 -20.20 25.20 -49.25
N GLU A 206 -21.30 25.49 -48.54
CA GLU A 206 -21.33 25.58 -47.08
C GLU A 206 -20.97 24.24 -46.41
N ALA A 207 -21.47 23.12 -46.93
CA ALA A 207 -21.15 21.79 -46.43
C ALA A 207 -19.65 21.48 -46.56
N PHE A 208 -19.03 21.77 -47.70
CA PHE A 208 -17.60 21.55 -47.92
C PHE A 208 -16.72 22.41 -47.00
N VAL A 209 -17.13 23.67 -46.74
CA VAL A 209 -16.42 24.55 -45.79
C VAL A 209 -16.50 24.01 -44.36
N LYS A 210 -17.67 23.52 -43.92
CA LYS A 210 -17.84 22.89 -42.59
C LYS A 210 -17.00 21.62 -42.46
N PHE A 211 -16.98 20.77 -43.48
CA PHE A 211 -16.11 19.58 -43.50
C PHE A 211 -14.63 19.96 -43.45
N ALA A 212 -14.22 20.96 -44.23
CA ALA A 212 -12.85 21.45 -44.22
C ALA A 212 -12.39 21.92 -42.81
N GLU A 213 -13.25 22.67 -42.13
CA GLU A 213 -12.98 23.15 -40.77
C GLU A 213 -12.92 22.01 -39.74
N ALA A 214 -13.82 21.02 -39.84
CA ALA A 214 -13.79 19.84 -38.99
C ALA A 214 -12.46 19.07 -39.13
N HIS A 215 -11.99 18.85 -40.36
CA HIS A 215 -10.71 18.21 -40.64
C HIS A 215 -9.50 19.01 -40.11
N ARG A 216 -9.51 20.34 -40.21
CA ARG A 216 -8.48 21.20 -39.60
C ARG A 216 -8.50 21.16 -38.07
N ASN A 217 -9.67 21.05 -37.45
CA ASN A 217 -9.79 20.91 -36.00
C ASN A 217 -9.27 19.55 -35.50
N ILE A 218 -9.46 18.48 -36.27
CA ILE A 218 -8.87 17.16 -35.98
C ILE A 218 -7.33 17.25 -36.00
N GLU A 219 -6.73 17.96 -36.96
CA GLU A 219 -5.26 18.16 -36.99
C GLU A 219 -4.76 18.94 -35.77
N LYS A 220 -5.44 20.04 -35.40
CA LYS A 220 -5.07 20.83 -34.21
C LYS A 220 -5.10 19.99 -32.94
N PHE A 221 -6.15 19.19 -32.76
CA PHE A 221 -6.26 18.25 -31.64
C PHE A 221 -5.13 17.22 -31.70
N GLY A 222 -4.85 16.71 -32.89
CA GLY A 222 -3.78 15.74 -33.12
C GLY A 222 -2.40 16.23 -32.68
N ILE A 223 -2.05 17.46 -33.07
CA ILE A 223 -0.80 18.13 -32.66
C ILE A 223 -0.75 18.37 -31.16
N GLN A 224 -1.88 18.74 -30.54
CA GLN A 224 -1.94 18.96 -29.10
C GLN A 224 -1.71 17.66 -28.33
N LEU A 225 -2.32 16.55 -28.75
CA LEU A 225 -2.08 15.23 -28.15
C LEU A 225 -0.59 14.85 -28.24
N LEU A 226 0.04 15.04 -29.40
CA LEU A 226 1.47 14.76 -29.58
C LEU A 226 2.35 15.57 -28.63
N LYS A 227 2.04 16.86 -28.42
CA LYS A 227 2.77 17.72 -27.48
C LYS A 227 2.60 17.26 -26.03
N THR A 228 1.42 16.80 -25.65
CA THR A 228 1.13 16.32 -24.29
C THR A 228 1.82 14.99 -23.98
N VAL A 229 1.90 14.08 -24.95
CA VAL A 229 2.47 12.72 -24.73
C VAL A 229 4.00 12.71 -24.84
N LYS A 230 4.61 13.65 -25.57
CA LYS A 230 6.06 13.68 -25.81
C LYS A 230 6.93 13.70 -24.53
N PRO A 231 6.59 14.45 -23.45
CA PRO A 231 7.33 14.40 -22.19
C PRO A 231 7.37 13.00 -21.55
N MET A 232 6.25 12.27 -21.55
CA MET A 232 6.18 10.90 -21.02
C MET A 232 7.20 9.97 -21.71
N LEU A 233 7.36 10.09 -23.03
CA LEU A 233 8.36 9.32 -23.78
C LEU A 233 9.79 9.71 -23.42
N HIS A 234 10.04 10.99 -23.11
CA HIS A 234 11.36 11.43 -22.68
C HIS A 234 11.74 10.83 -21.32
N ASP A 235 10.78 10.79 -20.39
CA ASP A 235 10.97 10.24 -19.06
C ASP A 235 11.18 8.73 -19.11
N LEU A 236 10.35 7.99 -19.87
CA LEU A 236 10.53 6.56 -20.11
C LEU A 236 11.88 6.25 -20.76
N ASN A 237 12.32 7.09 -21.71
CA ASN A 237 13.62 6.93 -22.36
C ASN A 237 14.78 7.15 -21.37
N THR A 238 14.66 8.14 -20.48
CA THR A 238 15.64 8.38 -19.40
C THR A 238 15.70 7.22 -18.43
N TYR A 239 14.55 6.68 -18.01
CA TYR A 239 14.46 5.52 -17.13
C TYR A 239 15.12 4.28 -17.75
N LEU A 240 14.79 3.97 -19.00
CA LEU A 240 15.32 2.82 -19.73
C LEU A 240 16.81 2.91 -20.03
N HIS A 241 17.31 4.10 -20.40
CA HIS A 241 18.66 4.23 -20.98
C HIS A 241 19.68 4.81 -19.98
N LYS A 242 19.25 5.35 -18.84
CA LYS A 242 20.15 5.87 -17.80
C LYS A 242 19.98 5.12 -16.47
N ALA A 243 18.78 5.09 -15.92
CA ALA A 243 18.54 4.56 -14.57
C ALA A 243 18.74 3.03 -14.49
N ILE A 244 18.08 2.27 -15.36
CA ILE A 244 18.19 0.81 -15.38
C ILE A 244 19.64 0.34 -15.61
N PRO A 245 20.38 0.83 -16.62
CA PRO A 245 21.77 0.43 -16.84
C PRO A 245 22.70 0.70 -15.65
N ASP A 246 22.55 1.83 -14.96
CA ASP A 246 23.35 2.18 -13.79
C ASP A 246 23.10 1.23 -12.60
N THR A 247 21.85 0.87 -12.35
CA THR A 247 21.50 -0.11 -11.30
C THR A 247 21.94 -1.52 -11.66
N LYS A 248 21.79 -1.95 -12.92
CA LYS A 248 22.35 -3.22 -13.40
C LYS A 248 23.86 -3.29 -13.18
N LEU A 249 24.60 -2.22 -13.49
CA LEU A 249 26.04 -2.15 -13.27
C LEU A 249 26.40 -2.29 -11.78
N THR A 250 25.61 -1.68 -10.91
CA THR A 250 25.83 -1.72 -9.45
C THR A 250 25.57 -3.11 -8.88
N ILE A 251 24.48 -3.78 -9.30
CA ILE A 251 24.18 -5.16 -8.91
C ILE A 251 25.28 -6.12 -9.40
N ARG A 252 25.78 -5.95 -10.63
CA ARG A 252 26.91 -6.75 -11.15
C ARG A 252 28.18 -6.59 -10.31
N LYS A 253 28.51 -5.36 -9.88
CA LYS A 253 29.64 -5.11 -8.97
C LYS A 253 29.44 -5.80 -7.62
N TYR A 254 28.23 -5.77 -7.07
CA TYR A 254 27.89 -6.48 -5.84
C TYR A 254 28.08 -8.00 -5.96
N LEU A 255 27.59 -8.61 -7.04
CA LEU A 255 27.74 -10.05 -7.27
C LEU A 255 29.21 -10.46 -7.35
N ASP A 256 30.05 -9.64 -8.00
CA ASP A 256 31.49 -9.92 -8.09
C ASP A 256 32.17 -9.94 -6.71
N VAL A 257 31.81 -9.01 -5.83
CA VAL A 257 32.31 -8.94 -4.44
C VAL A 257 31.71 -10.05 -3.57
N LYS A 258 30.42 -10.40 -3.76
CA LYS A 258 29.77 -11.54 -3.12
C LYS A 258 30.53 -12.83 -3.44
N PHE A 259 30.77 -13.13 -4.71
CA PHE A 259 31.46 -14.36 -5.12
C PHE A 259 32.90 -14.41 -4.61
N GLU A 260 33.60 -13.28 -4.54
CA GLU A 260 34.92 -13.21 -3.90
C GLU A 260 34.83 -13.59 -2.41
N TYR A 261 33.89 -13.01 -1.65
CA TYR A 261 33.68 -13.36 -0.23
C TYR A 261 33.31 -14.85 -0.03
N LEU A 262 32.38 -15.38 -0.83
CA LEU A 262 31.97 -16.78 -0.75
C LEU A 262 33.12 -17.74 -1.09
N SER A 263 34.01 -17.36 -2.01
CA SER A 263 35.21 -18.15 -2.34
C SER A 263 36.14 -18.30 -1.13
N TYR A 264 36.33 -17.21 -0.37
CA TYR A 264 37.09 -17.27 0.88
C TYR A 264 36.39 -18.10 1.96
N CYS A 265 35.06 -18.00 2.09
CA CYS A 265 34.30 -18.85 3.01
C CYS A 265 34.44 -20.34 2.66
N LEU A 266 34.38 -20.68 1.37
CA LEU A 266 34.58 -22.05 0.90
C LEU A 266 35.98 -22.54 1.21
N LYS A 267 37.00 -21.73 0.94
CA LYS A 267 38.39 -22.09 1.23
C LYS A 267 38.64 -22.32 2.72
N VAL A 268 38.09 -21.46 3.58
CA VAL A 268 38.19 -21.65 5.05
C VAL A 268 37.55 -22.98 5.44
N LYS A 269 36.35 -23.28 4.93
CA LYS A 269 35.67 -24.53 5.22
C LYS A 269 36.47 -25.76 4.76
N GLU A 270 37.03 -25.73 3.55
CA GLU A 270 37.87 -26.82 3.05
C GLU A 270 39.10 -27.04 3.94
N MET A 271 39.72 -25.97 4.43
CA MET A 271 40.84 -26.06 5.37
C MET A 271 40.41 -26.55 6.76
N ASP A 272 39.21 -26.17 7.24
CA ASP A 272 38.65 -26.70 8.49
C ASP A 272 38.35 -28.21 8.38
N ASP A 273 37.75 -28.63 7.25
CA ASP A 273 37.40 -30.03 6.98
C ASP A 273 38.66 -30.91 6.83
N GLU A 274 39.71 -30.39 6.19
CA GLU A 274 41.04 -31.03 6.11
C GLU A 274 41.66 -31.20 7.52
N GLU A 275 41.66 -30.13 8.32
CA GLU A 275 42.20 -30.16 9.69
C GLU A 275 41.46 -31.20 10.55
N TYR A 276 40.12 -31.21 10.49
CA TYR A 276 39.29 -32.18 11.19
C TYR A 276 39.58 -33.62 10.76
N SER A 277 39.74 -33.85 9.46
CA SER A 277 40.01 -35.17 8.90
C SER A 277 41.38 -35.71 9.32
N CYS A 278 42.44 -34.89 9.26
CA CYS A 278 43.77 -35.27 9.72
C CYS A 278 43.81 -35.55 11.23
N ILE A 279 43.12 -34.73 12.04
CA ILE A 279 43.00 -34.96 13.49
C ILE A 279 42.29 -36.28 13.78
N ALA A 280 41.21 -36.61 13.04
CA ALA A 280 40.48 -37.86 13.21
C ALA A 280 41.31 -39.11 12.85
N LEU A 281 42.25 -38.97 11.90
CA LEU A 281 43.18 -40.02 11.49
C LEU A 281 44.44 -40.10 12.37
N GLY A 282 44.65 -39.12 13.26
CA GLY A 282 45.85 -39.03 14.11
C GLY A 282 47.11 -38.59 13.36
N GLU A 283 46.98 -38.00 12.17
CA GLU A 283 48.10 -37.55 11.35
C GLU A 283 48.41 -36.06 11.60
N PRO A 284 49.69 -35.67 11.83
CA PRO A 284 50.06 -34.28 12.02
C PRO A 284 50.02 -33.51 10.69
N LEU A 285 49.28 -32.40 10.67
CA LEU A 285 49.20 -31.54 9.49
C LEU A 285 50.22 -30.40 9.58
N TYR A 286 51.20 -30.37 8.66
CA TYR A 286 52.34 -29.44 8.70
C TYR A 286 51.92 -27.97 8.91
N ARG A 287 50.93 -27.47 8.14
CA ARG A 287 50.48 -26.07 8.29
C ARG A 287 49.99 -25.75 9.71
N VAL A 288 49.36 -26.71 10.39
CA VAL A 288 48.79 -26.51 11.73
C VAL A 288 49.89 -26.55 12.78
N SER A 289 50.82 -27.50 12.66
CA SER A 289 51.95 -27.65 13.57
C SER A 289 52.95 -26.49 13.48
N THR A 290 52.98 -25.74 12.38
CA THR A 290 53.87 -24.57 12.18
C THR A 290 53.17 -23.21 12.35
N GLY A 291 52.01 -23.15 13.01
CA GLY A 291 51.34 -21.88 13.40
C GLY A 291 50.23 -21.39 12.45
N ASN A 292 49.89 -22.16 11.42
CA ASN A 292 48.72 -22.01 10.54
C ASN A 292 48.63 -20.65 9.84
N TYR A 293 49.76 -20.08 9.41
CA TYR A 293 49.84 -18.75 8.81
C TYR A 293 49.06 -18.61 7.50
N GLU A 294 49.01 -19.65 6.66
CA GLU A 294 48.19 -19.64 5.44
C GLU A 294 46.70 -19.50 5.77
N TYR A 295 46.20 -20.29 6.74
CA TYR A 295 44.82 -20.19 7.20
C TYR A 295 44.51 -18.80 7.77
N ARG A 296 45.43 -18.25 8.57
CA ARG A 296 45.31 -16.90 9.15
C ARG A 296 45.29 -15.80 8.07
N LEU A 297 46.08 -15.95 6.99
CA LEU A 297 46.03 -15.07 5.82
C LEU A 297 44.67 -15.15 5.11
N ILE A 298 44.13 -16.35 4.91
CA ILE A 298 42.81 -16.55 4.31
C ILE A 298 41.70 -15.97 5.20
N LEU A 299 41.79 -16.11 6.52
CA LEU A 299 40.87 -15.47 7.48
C LEU A 299 40.87 -13.93 7.36
N ARG A 300 42.06 -13.32 7.20
CA ARG A 300 42.18 -11.87 6.95
C ARG A 300 41.49 -11.46 5.66
N CYS A 301 41.78 -12.17 4.58
CA CYS A 301 41.19 -11.89 3.26
C CYS A 301 39.67 -12.06 3.28
N ARG A 302 39.16 -13.08 4.00
CA ARG A 302 37.72 -13.27 4.23
C ARG A 302 37.09 -12.10 4.97
N GLN A 303 37.72 -11.59 6.03
CA GLN A 303 37.22 -10.45 6.79
C GLN A 303 37.12 -9.19 5.91
N GLU A 304 38.15 -8.88 5.12
CA GLU A 304 38.11 -7.72 4.22
C GLU A 304 37.06 -7.87 3.11
N ALA A 305 36.98 -9.06 2.50
CA ALA A 305 35.97 -9.36 1.49
C ALA A 305 34.55 -9.24 2.07
N ARG A 306 34.33 -9.65 3.33
CA ARG A 306 33.06 -9.47 4.06
C ARG A 306 32.69 -8.00 4.21
N SER A 307 33.65 -7.14 4.60
CA SER A 307 33.42 -5.70 4.73
C SER A 307 33.06 -5.05 3.39
N ARG A 308 33.78 -5.40 2.30
CA ARG A 308 33.44 -4.93 0.94
C ARG A 308 32.06 -5.41 0.51
N PHE A 309 31.74 -6.68 0.77
CA PHE A 309 30.44 -7.28 0.47
C PHE A 309 29.31 -6.56 1.21
N ALA A 310 29.45 -6.32 2.51
CA ALA A 310 28.45 -5.62 3.32
C ALA A 310 28.21 -4.19 2.82
N LYS A 311 29.28 -3.47 2.49
CA LYS A 311 29.19 -2.11 1.91
C LYS A 311 28.45 -2.12 0.57
N MET A 312 28.88 -2.96 -0.38
CA MET A 312 28.23 -3.05 -1.70
C MET A 312 26.77 -3.51 -1.62
N ARG A 313 26.44 -4.38 -0.66
CA ARG A 313 25.05 -4.79 -0.40
C ARG A 313 24.20 -3.60 0.01
N LYS A 314 24.71 -2.74 0.89
CA LYS A 314 24.04 -1.49 1.30
C LYS A 314 23.87 -0.55 0.11
N ASP A 315 24.92 -0.30 -0.67
CA ASP A 315 24.87 0.58 -1.85
C ASP A 315 23.85 0.09 -2.89
N VAL A 316 23.76 -1.23 -3.12
CA VAL A 316 22.75 -1.82 -4.02
C VAL A 316 21.34 -1.66 -3.48
N LEU A 317 21.12 -1.85 -2.18
CA LEU A 317 19.80 -1.66 -1.57
C LEU A 317 19.33 -0.20 -1.69
N GLU A 318 20.20 0.77 -1.40
CA GLU A 318 19.90 2.20 -1.56
C GLU A 318 19.59 2.56 -3.02
N LYS A 319 20.35 2.04 -3.99
CA LYS A 319 20.07 2.28 -5.42
C LYS A 319 18.77 1.64 -5.89
N ILE A 320 18.47 0.44 -5.39
CA ILE A 320 17.21 -0.22 -5.70
C ILE A 320 16.04 0.57 -5.09
N GLU A 321 16.16 1.10 -3.88
CA GLU A 321 15.15 1.98 -3.28
C GLU A 321 14.94 3.26 -4.09
N LEU A 322 16.02 3.88 -4.57
CA LEU A 322 15.95 5.07 -5.43
C LEU A 322 15.29 4.77 -6.78
N LEU A 323 15.51 3.58 -7.34
CA LEU A 323 14.98 3.18 -8.65
C LEU A 323 13.54 2.69 -8.56
N ASP A 324 13.18 2.01 -7.47
CA ASP A 324 11.82 1.60 -7.18
C ASP A 324 10.88 2.79 -6.92
N GLN A 325 11.41 4.00 -6.64
CA GLN A 325 10.65 5.07 -6.02
C GLN A 325 9.70 4.49 -4.97
N LYS A 326 10.21 3.61 -4.09
CA LYS A 326 9.44 3.23 -2.91
C LYS A 326 9.14 4.54 -2.22
N HIS A 327 7.91 5.00 -2.32
CA HIS A 327 7.50 6.31 -1.86
C HIS A 327 7.97 6.40 -0.42
N ALA A 328 9.03 7.17 -0.20
CA ALA A 328 9.50 7.46 1.12
C ALA A 328 8.26 7.97 1.84
N VAL A 329 7.92 7.31 2.94
CA VAL A 329 6.81 7.72 3.79
C VAL A 329 6.95 9.23 3.99
N HIS A 330 6.03 10.01 3.41
CA HIS A 330 6.10 11.47 3.45
C HIS A 330 5.64 11.87 4.83
N LYS A 331 6.58 12.29 5.67
CA LYS A 331 6.34 12.65 7.07
C LYS A 331 6.37 14.15 7.21
N ALA A 332 5.52 14.70 8.05
CA ALA A 332 5.60 16.10 8.42
C ALA A 332 5.03 16.33 9.82
N THR A 333 5.47 17.44 10.42
CA THR A 333 4.99 17.94 11.70
C THR A 333 4.64 19.42 11.57
N VAL A 334 3.55 19.84 12.21
CA VAL A 334 3.09 21.23 12.22
C VAL A 334 2.92 21.75 13.64
N TYR A 335 3.23 23.04 13.81
CA TYR A 335 3.06 23.80 15.03
C TYR A 335 2.20 25.04 14.75
N TRP A 336 1.42 25.45 15.74
CA TRP A 336 0.74 26.73 15.72
C TRP A 336 1.61 27.83 16.33
N ASP A 337 1.98 28.80 15.51
CA ASP A 337 2.63 30.02 15.99
C ASP A 337 1.57 31.05 16.39
N ALA A 338 1.39 31.23 17.70
CA ALA A 338 0.44 32.19 18.25
C ALA A 338 0.81 33.65 17.95
N SER A 339 2.10 33.95 17.75
CA SER A 339 2.58 35.32 17.55
C SER A 339 2.24 35.82 16.14
N SER A 340 2.52 35.01 15.12
CA SER A 340 2.20 35.33 13.73
C SER A 340 0.81 34.87 13.29
N LYS A 341 0.12 34.05 14.11
CA LYS A 341 -1.13 33.35 13.75
C LYS A 341 -0.98 32.52 12.48
N THR A 342 0.18 31.87 12.32
CA THR A 342 0.49 31.02 11.16
C THR A 342 0.87 29.61 11.58
N VAL A 343 0.95 28.71 10.60
CA VAL A 343 1.38 27.32 10.81
C VAL A 343 2.86 27.22 10.48
N LEU A 344 3.66 26.77 11.44
CA LEU A 344 5.04 26.39 11.22
C LEU A 344 5.10 24.92 10.82
N LEU A 345 5.49 24.65 9.57
CA LEU A 345 5.57 23.30 9.00
C LEU A 345 7.02 22.82 8.92
N LYS A 346 7.31 21.68 9.56
CA LYS A 346 8.56 20.91 9.41
C LYS A 346 8.30 19.70 8.52
N ASP A 347 8.82 19.75 7.30
CA ASP A 347 8.70 18.68 6.30
C ASP A 347 9.82 17.63 6.49
N GLY A 348 9.50 16.36 6.28
CA GLY A 348 10.42 15.22 6.44
C GLY A 348 10.67 14.78 7.89
N VAL A 349 10.02 15.41 8.88
CA VAL A 349 10.25 15.16 10.31
C VAL A 349 8.95 14.76 11.01
N LEU A 350 9.05 13.78 11.90
CA LEU A 350 7.97 13.34 12.79
C LEU A 350 8.41 13.64 14.24
N GLU A 351 7.90 14.72 14.82
CA GLU A 351 8.16 15.10 16.23
C GLU A 351 6.86 14.91 17.02
N ASP A 352 6.90 14.10 18.07
CA ASP A 352 5.77 13.81 18.94
C ASP A 352 5.35 15.00 19.82
N THR A 353 6.23 15.99 19.98
CA THR A 353 5.96 17.29 20.61
C THR A 353 5.17 18.25 19.71
N GLY A 354 4.96 17.90 18.44
CA GLY A 354 4.19 18.68 17.47
C GLY A 354 2.71 18.85 17.82
N ASP A 355 2.12 20.00 17.48
CA ASP A 355 0.68 20.22 17.66
C ASP A 355 -0.16 19.28 16.76
N ALA A 356 0.35 18.94 15.56
CA ALA A 356 -0.07 17.78 14.79
C ALA A 356 1.10 17.20 13.98
N TYR A 357 1.17 15.87 13.88
CA TYR A 357 2.22 15.16 13.16
C TYR A 357 1.68 13.87 12.54
N GLY A 358 2.34 13.38 11.50
CA GLY A 358 1.79 12.28 10.74
C GLY A 358 2.58 11.97 9.47
N PHE A 359 2.06 11.01 8.73
CA PHE A 359 2.68 10.59 7.49
C PHE A 359 1.69 10.08 6.46
N TYR A 360 2.09 10.20 5.19
CA TYR A 360 1.45 9.55 4.06
C TYR A 360 2.41 8.55 3.42
N ASN A 361 2.02 7.28 3.42
CA ASN A 361 2.70 6.20 2.72
C ASN A 361 1.98 5.95 1.39
N ASP A 362 2.59 6.34 0.27
CA ASP A 362 2.03 6.12 -1.05
C ASP A 362 2.35 4.69 -1.54
N SER A 363 1.67 3.70 -0.96
CA SER A 363 1.73 2.31 -1.37
C SER A 363 0.71 1.96 -2.46
N PHE A 364 0.18 2.96 -3.18
CA PHE A 364 -0.95 2.79 -4.08
C PHE A 364 -0.62 1.85 -5.24
N SER A 365 0.55 1.98 -5.87
CA SER A 365 0.97 1.09 -6.97
C SER A 365 1.30 -0.34 -6.53
N GLU A 366 1.59 -0.56 -5.25
CA GLU A 366 1.91 -1.89 -4.70
C GLU A 366 0.65 -2.63 -4.22
N THR A 367 -0.27 -1.92 -3.57
CA THR A 367 -1.40 -2.53 -2.84
C THR A 367 -2.78 -2.07 -3.31
N GLY A 368 -2.86 -1.05 -4.17
CA GLY A 368 -4.09 -0.34 -4.49
C GLY A 368 -4.49 0.71 -3.45
N TRP A 369 -3.71 0.90 -2.38
CA TRP A 369 -4.00 1.83 -1.29
C TRP A 369 -2.80 2.69 -0.91
N GLY A 370 -3.02 4.00 -0.75
CA GLY A 370 -2.18 4.82 0.12
C GLY A 370 -2.61 4.66 1.59
N VAL A 371 -1.70 4.91 2.53
CA VAL A 371 -2.01 4.90 3.97
C VAL A 371 -1.63 6.25 4.58
N LEU A 372 -2.58 6.91 5.23
CA LEU A 372 -2.38 8.19 5.90
C LEU A 372 -2.59 8.00 7.41
N GLU A 373 -1.64 8.42 8.23
CA GLU A 373 -1.79 8.51 9.68
C GLU A 373 -1.57 9.95 10.14
N ILE A 374 -2.55 10.53 10.83
CA ILE A 374 -2.46 11.86 11.44
C ILE A 374 -2.76 11.77 12.93
N ARG A 375 -1.88 12.35 13.75
CA ARG A 375 -2.10 12.58 15.17
C ARG A 375 -2.12 14.08 15.46
N ALA A 376 -3.02 14.53 16.32
CA ALA A 376 -3.16 15.95 16.64
C ALA A 376 -3.64 16.17 18.08
N GLY A 377 -3.25 17.31 18.67
CA GLY A 377 -3.70 17.71 20.02
C GLY A 377 -2.84 17.16 21.17
N TYR A 378 -1.75 16.48 20.85
CA TYR A 378 -0.82 15.89 21.83
C TYR A 378 0.44 16.73 22.09
N GLY A 379 0.57 17.89 21.44
CA GLY A 379 1.73 18.77 21.59
C GLY A 379 1.91 19.29 23.02
N GLU A 380 3.11 19.80 23.32
CA GLU A 380 3.49 20.26 24.67
C GLU A 380 2.57 21.37 25.20
N THR A 381 2.04 22.22 24.31
CA THR A 381 1.12 23.28 24.66
C THR A 381 -0.31 22.87 24.26
N PRO A 382 -1.25 22.71 25.22
CA PRO A 382 -2.64 22.44 24.90
C PRO A 382 -3.22 23.49 23.96
N ARG A 383 -3.89 23.04 22.91
CA ARG A 383 -4.55 23.90 21.92
C ARG A 383 -6.06 23.73 22.03
N ALA A 384 -6.78 24.79 21.70
CA ALA A 384 -8.22 24.70 21.52
C ALA A 384 -8.55 23.75 20.36
N ASP A 385 -9.63 22.99 20.50
CA ASP A 385 -10.00 21.92 19.55
C ASP A 385 -10.18 22.44 18.11
N ASP A 386 -10.67 23.67 17.91
CA ASP A 386 -10.75 24.29 16.58
C ASP A 386 -9.38 24.41 15.90
N LYS A 387 -8.33 24.71 16.68
CA LYS A 387 -6.95 24.77 16.20
C LYS A 387 -6.38 23.38 15.97
N THR A 388 -6.64 22.43 16.87
CA THR A 388 -6.24 21.03 16.70
C THR A 388 -6.76 20.46 15.38
N PHE A 389 -8.06 20.62 15.09
CA PHE A 389 -8.67 20.16 13.85
C PHE A 389 -8.14 20.92 12.63
N PHE A 390 -7.95 22.24 12.73
CA PHE A 390 -7.33 23.02 11.64
C PHE A 390 -5.92 22.51 11.30
N LEU A 391 -5.07 22.25 12.30
CA LEU A 391 -3.72 21.74 12.09
C LEU A 391 -3.71 20.32 11.53
N ALA A 392 -4.60 19.46 12.01
CA ALA A 392 -4.76 18.11 11.47
C ALA A 392 -5.16 18.15 9.99
N GLY A 393 -6.12 19.01 9.63
CA GLY A 393 -6.49 19.26 8.25
C GLY A 393 -5.32 19.80 7.43
N TYR A 394 -4.61 20.80 7.95
CA TYR A 394 -3.44 21.38 7.28
C TYR A 394 -2.38 20.32 6.98
N LEU A 395 -2.08 19.45 7.93
CA LEU A 395 -1.10 18.41 7.75
C LEU A 395 -1.54 17.39 6.69
N GLU A 396 -2.78 16.90 6.76
CA GLU A 396 -3.33 16.00 5.73
C GLU A 396 -3.29 16.65 4.34
N GLY A 397 -3.70 17.92 4.25
CA GLY A 397 -3.75 18.67 3.01
C GLY A 397 -2.36 18.86 2.41
N PHE A 398 -1.35 19.07 3.24
CA PHE A 398 0.04 19.19 2.79
C PHE A 398 0.60 17.84 2.31
N LEU A 399 0.41 16.77 3.09
CA LEU A 399 0.94 15.43 2.81
C LEU A 399 0.29 14.77 1.57
N THR A 400 -0.98 15.07 1.30
CA THR A 400 -1.75 14.42 0.22
C THR A 400 -2.06 15.36 -0.94
N ALA A 401 -1.49 16.57 -0.96
CA ALA A 401 -1.81 17.62 -1.94
C ALA A 401 -1.67 17.17 -3.40
N ARG A 402 -0.66 16.34 -3.72
CA ARG A 402 -0.46 15.80 -5.06
C ARG A 402 -1.66 14.92 -5.45
N GLN A 403 -1.96 13.93 -4.63
CA GLN A 403 -3.04 12.98 -4.86
C GLN A 403 -4.41 13.68 -4.86
N MET A 404 -4.59 14.75 -4.07
CA MET A 404 -5.80 15.58 -4.10
C MET A 404 -6.01 16.23 -5.49
N ASN A 405 -4.96 16.77 -6.10
CA ASN A 405 -5.06 17.38 -7.43
C ASN A 405 -5.38 16.34 -8.51
N ASP A 406 -4.71 15.20 -8.46
CA ASP A 406 -4.91 14.10 -9.41
C ASP A 406 -6.34 13.54 -9.29
N HIS A 407 -6.79 13.27 -8.06
CA HIS A 407 -8.12 12.76 -7.79
C HIS A 407 -9.23 13.77 -8.17
N TYR A 408 -9.03 15.06 -7.88
CA TYR A 408 -9.95 16.11 -8.32
C TYR A 408 -10.06 16.16 -9.85
N THR A 409 -8.94 16.04 -10.57
CA THR A 409 -8.91 16.02 -12.04
C THR A 409 -9.72 14.84 -12.60
N ASN A 410 -9.73 13.71 -11.91
CA ASN A 410 -10.46 12.52 -12.33
C ASN A 410 -11.97 12.60 -12.02
N VAL A 411 -12.34 13.07 -10.83
CA VAL A 411 -13.72 13.06 -10.34
C VAL A 411 -14.52 14.26 -10.84
N TYR A 412 -13.91 15.44 -10.97
CA TYR A 412 -14.63 16.66 -11.36
C TYR A 412 -15.42 16.51 -12.67
N PRO A 413 -14.87 15.94 -13.76
CA PRO A 413 -15.61 15.78 -15.02
C PRO A 413 -16.79 14.79 -14.94
N GLN A 414 -16.78 13.88 -13.95
CA GLN A 414 -17.86 12.90 -13.74
C GLN A 414 -19.12 13.55 -13.16
N LEU A 415 -18.94 14.61 -12.35
CA LEU A 415 -20.03 15.31 -11.67
C LEU A 415 -20.44 16.58 -12.43
N ILE A 416 -19.46 17.38 -12.83
CA ILE A 416 -19.70 18.69 -13.43
C ILE A 416 -19.47 18.62 -14.95
N THR A 417 -20.55 18.29 -15.66
CA THR A 417 -20.52 18.14 -17.14
C THR A 417 -20.88 19.43 -17.89
N LYS A 418 -21.62 20.34 -17.25
CA LYS A 418 -22.15 21.56 -17.89
C LYS A 418 -21.95 22.80 -17.00
N PRO A 419 -21.69 23.99 -17.57
CA PRO A 419 -21.54 25.23 -16.80
C PRO A 419 -22.76 25.57 -15.92
N LYS A 420 -23.98 25.26 -16.38
CA LYS A 420 -25.21 25.49 -15.61
C LYS A 420 -25.26 24.67 -14.32
N VAL A 421 -24.77 23.42 -14.37
CA VAL A 421 -24.69 22.54 -13.19
C VAL A 421 -23.71 23.12 -12.18
N LEU A 422 -22.52 23.53 -12.64
CA LEU A 422 -21.52 24.17 -11.79
C LEU A 422 -22.08 25.39 -11.04
N GLN A 423 -22.77 26.28 -11.75
CA GLN A 423 -23.29 27.51 -11.14
C GLN A 423 -24.37 27.22 -10.10
N ALA A 424 -25.26 26.25 -10.36
CA ALA A 424 -26.30 25.86 -9.42
C ALA A 424 -25.70 25.21 -8.16
N VAL A 425 -24.80 24.23 -8.33
CA VAL A 425 -24.09 23.56 -7.23
C VAL A 425 -23.32 24.56 -6.39
N LYS A 426 -22.54 25.43 -7.03
CA LYS A 426 -21.75 26.46 -6.33
C LYS A 426 -22.63 27.40 -5.52
N THR A 427 -23.79 27.79 -6.06
CA THR A 427 -24.74 28.67 -5.36
C THR A 427 -25.34 27.98 -4.14
N PHE A 428 -25.78 26.71 -4.28
CA PHE A 428 -26.36 25.95 -3.18
C PHE A 428 -25.34 25.71 -2.06
N MET A 429 -24.16 25.19 -2.40
CA MET A 429 -23.10 24.88 -1.43
C MET A 429 -22.58 26.15 -0.73
N SER A 430 -22.52 27.29 -1.43
CA SER A 430 -22.11 28.55 -0.80
C SER A 430 -23.13 29.00 0.26
N LYS A 431 -24.43 28.87 -0.01
CA LYS A 431 -25.49 29.18 0.96
C LYS A 431 -25.45 28.22 2.15
N GLN A 432 -25.27 26.92 1.89
CA GLN A 432 -25.18 25.89 2.93
C GLN A 432 -23.97 26.09 3.84
N SER A 433 -22.81 26.39 3.26
CA SER A 433 -21.59 26.66 4.02
C SER A 433 -21.71 27.94 4.85
N ALA A 434 -22.32 29.00 4.31
CA ALA A 434 -22.57 30.24 5.04
C ALA A 434 -23.51 30.00 6.24
N TRP A 435 -24.63 29.32 6.01
CA TRP A 435 -25.59 28.96 7.07
C TRP A 435 -24.94 28.10 8.15
N SER A 436 -24.20 27.05 7.78
CA SER A 436 -23.52 26.17 8.74
C SER A 436 -22.55 26.95 9.63
N ARG A 437 -21.76 27.85 9.04
CA ARG A 437 -20.81 28.71 9.78
C ARG A 437 -21.52 29.73 10.67
N GLU A 438 -22.67 30.23 10.26
CA GLU A 438 -23.50 31.11 11.09
C GLU A 438 -24.05 30.37 12.30
N GLN A 439 -24.61 29.17 12.11
CA GLN A 439 -25.10 28.34 13.21
C GLN A 439 -24.00 27.97 14.21
N VAL A 440 -22.78 27.67 13.74
CA VAL A 440 -21.62 27.47 14.63
C VAL A 440 -21.34 28.71 15.46
N LYS A 441 -21.39 29.92 14.88
CA LYS A 441 -21.14 31.16 15.64
C LYS A 441 -22.20 31.38 16.73
N LEU A 442 -23.45 31.06 16.44
CA LEU A 442 -24.58 31.28 17.35
C LEU A 442 -24.62 30.23 18.47
N ASN A 443 -24.36 28.96 18.15
CA ASN A 443 -24.75 27.84 19.01
C ASN A 443 -23.58 27.00 19.55
N LYS A 444 -22.32 27.26 19.17
CA LYS A 444 -21.15 26.42 19.57
C LYS A 444 -20.92 26.29 21.08
N THR A 445 -21.46 27.19 21.89
CA THR A 445 -21.30 27.17 23.36
C THR A 445 -22.46 26.48 24.07
N SER A 446 -23.61 26.33 23.40
CA SER A 446 -24.85 25.81 23.97
C SER A 446 -25.18 24.39 23.49
N ASP A 447 -24.63 23.95 22.36
CA ASP A 447 -24.94 22.65 21.75
C ASP A 447 -23.66 21.99 21.22
N PRO A 448 -23.28 20.81 21.75
CA PRO A 448 -22.10 20.07 21.32
C PRO A 448 -22.08 19.79 19.81
N LEU A 449 -23.24 19.59 19.17
CA LEU A 449 -23.32 19.36 17.73
C LEU A 449 -22.72 20.54 16.95
N TRP A 450 -22.99 21.77 17.38
CA TRP A 450 -22.46 22.96 16.71
C TRP A 450 -21.00 23.25 17.06
N ALA A 451 -20.53 22.84 18.25
CA ALA A 451 -19.10 22.83 18.57
C ALA A 451 -18.33 21.92 17.60
N HIS A 452 -18.76 20.67 17.46
CA HIS A 452 -18.15 19.69 16.55
C HIS A 452 -18.32 20.06 15.07
N THR A 453 -19.42 20.70 14.69
CA THR A 453 -19.57 21.26 13.34
C THR A 453 -18.49 22.30 13.08
N GLY A 454 -18.18 23.14 14.06
CA GLY A 454 -17.06 24.08 14.01
C GLY A 454 -15.70 23.40 13.83
N PHE A 455 -15.46 22.27 14.51
CA PHE A 455 -14.23 21.50 14.37
C PHE A 455 -14.08 20.89 12.97
N ILE A 456 -15.13 20.28 12.44
CA ILE A 456 -15.15 19.72 11.08
C ILE A 456 -14.89 20.81 10.03
N LEU A 457 -15.53 21.97 10.16
CA LEU A 457 -15.29 23.10 9.25
C LEU A 457 -13.88 23.67 9.37
N SER A 458 -13.30 23.67 10.58
CA SER A 458 -11.91 24.07 10.81
C SER A 458 -10.93 23.09 10.18
N GLN A 459 -11.20 21.79 10.25
CA GLN A 459 -10.41 20.75 9.56
C GLN A 459 -10.46 20.93 8.04
N LEU A 460 -11.63 21.25 7.48
CA LEU A 460 -11.79 21.53 6.04
C LEU A 460 -11.01 22.77 5.60
N ASP A 461 -11.04 23.84 6.41
CA ASP A 461 -10.26 25.06 6.15
C ASP A 461 -8.74 24.78 6.23
N GLY A 462 -8.33 23.97 7.21
CA GLY A 462 -6.97 23.47 7.35
C GLY A 462 -6.53 22.68 6.13
N LEU A 463 -7.34 21.73 5.68
CA LEU A 463 -7.07 20.87 4.53
C LEU A 463 -6.75 21.68 3.27
N GLN A 464 -7.55 22.72 2.99
CA GLN A 464 -7.28 23.60 1.86
C GLN A 464 -6.00 24.43 2.07
N ALA A 465 -5.75 24.93 3.28
CA ALA A 465 -4.56 25.73 3.59
C ALA A 465 -3.27 24.92 3.44
N GLY A 466 -3.25 23.67 3.92
CA GLY A 466 -2.11 22.76 3.78
C GLY A 466 -1.80 22.42 2.32
N ALA A 467 -2.84 22.09 1.55
CA ALA A 467 -2.71 21.84 0.12
C ALA A 467 -2.21 23.09 -0.63
N ALA A 468 -2.62 24.28 -0.21
CA ALA A 468 -2.15 25.54 -0.78
C ALA A 468 -0.68 25.84 -0.48
N GLU A 469 -0.21 25.53 0.74
CA GLU A 469 1.22 25.66 1.09
C GLU A 469 2.08 24.70 0.26
N TRP A 470 1.66 23.44 0.11
CA TRP A 470 2.35 22.49 -0.75
C TRP A 470 2.43 22.98 -2.21
N ALA A 471 1.30 23.50 -2.73
CA ALA A 471 1.24 24.02 -4.10
C ALA A 471 2.18 25.22 -4.28
N LYS A 472 2.23 26.12 -3.29
CA LYS A 472 3.16 27.26 -3.26
C LYS A 472 4.63 26.79 -3.31
N ARG A 473 5.02 25.82 -2.47
CA ARG A 473 6.39 25.27 -2.44
C ARG A 473 6.75 24.54 -3.74
N SER A 474 5.76 23.92 -4.37
CA SER A 474 5.92 23.12 -5.58
C SER A 474 5.73 23.93 -6.88
N GLY A 475 5.48 25.25 -6.81
CA GLY A 475 5.20 26.09 -7.97
C GLY A 475 3.94 25.69 -8.76
N LYS A 476 2.96 25.05 -8.10
CA LYS A 476 1.69 24.61 -8.70
C LYS A 476 0.53 25.51 -8.28
N LYS A 477 -0.57 25.46 -9.05
CA LYS A 477 -1.82 26.14 -8.69
C LYS A 477 -2.53 25.36 -7.56
N PRO A 478 -2.95 26.02 -6.47
CA PRO A 478 -3.66 25.34 -5.38
C PRO A 478 -5.11 25.05 -5.78
N LEU A 479 -5.66 23.96 -5.21
CA LEU A 479 -7.11 23.74 -5.18
C LEU A 479 -7.78 24.88 -4.40
N THR A 480 -8.89 25.36 -4.93
CA THR A 480 -9.70 26.39 -4.27
C THR A 480 -10.49 25.79 -3.12
N ARG A 481 -11.02 26.65 -2.23
CA ARG A 481 -11.93 26.21 -1.16
C ARG A 481 -13.16 25.48 -1.69
N PHE A 482 -13.67 25.94 -2.84
CA PHE A 482 -14.80 25.27 -3.48
C PHE A 482 -14.41 23.89 -3.98
N ASP A 483 -13.22 23.73 -4.57
CA ASP A 483 -12.76 22.44 -5.08
C ASP A 483 -12.65 21.40 -3.95
N VAL A 484 -12.11 21.80 -2.79
CA VAL A 484 -12.01 20.93 -1.60
C VAL A 484 -13.40 20.63 -1.01
N GLN A 485 -14.31 21.61 -0.97
CA GLN A 485 -15.70 21.40 -0.55
C GLN A 485 -16.43 20.43 -1.49
N LEU A 486 -16.21 20.56 -2.79
CA LEU A 486 -16.80 19.70 -3.82
C LEU A 486 -16.42 18.23 -3.59
N LEU A 487 -15.13 17.96 -3.32
CA LEU A 487 -14.66 16.60 -3.02
C LEU A 487 -15.39 16.01 -1.81
N ASN A 488 -15.57 16.77 -0.74
CA ASN A 488 -16.25 16.28 0.47
C ASN A 488 -17.75 16.07 0.27
N ALA A 489 -18.36 16.77 -0.67
CA ALA A 489 -19.80 16.69 -0.96
C ALA A 489 -20.13 15.69 -2.09
N VAL A 490 -19.17 14.92 -2.60
CA VAL A 490 -19.39 14.04 -3.78
C VAL A 490 -20.62 13.14 -3.66
N GLY A 491 -20.83 12.52 -2.49
CA GLY A 491 -22.02 11.70 -2.25
C GLY A 491 -23.32 12.51 -2.27
N ASP A 492 -23.34 13.66 -1.58
CA ASP A 492 -24.49 14.58 -1.58
C ASP A 492 -24.80 15.16 -2.97
N LEU A 493 -23.78 15.31 -3.82
CA LEU A 493 -23.93 15.82 -5.19
C LEU A 493 -24.69 14.87 -6.11
N LEU A 494 -24.73 13.57 -5.80
CA LEU A 494 -25.49 12.59 -6.58
C LEU A 494 -26.99 12.93 -6.59
N ASP A 495 -27.56 13.24 -5.41
CA ASP A 495 -28.95 13.70 -5.28
C ASP A 495 -29.10 15.19 -5.67
N LEU A 496 -28.16 16.04 -5.24
CA LEU A 496 -28.29 17.48 -5.37
C LEU A 496 -28.25 17.94 -6.84
N ILE A 497 -27.41 17.34 -7.68
CA ILE A 497 -27.32 17.70 -9.11
C ILE A 497 -28.64 17.36 -9.82
N GLN A 498 -29.23 16.20 -9.52
CA GLN A 498 -30.52 15.78 -10.06
C GLN A 498 -31.63 16.77 -9.69
N MET A 499 -31.64 17.24 -8.44
CA MET A 499 -32.59 18.23 -7.95
C MET A 499 -32.40 19.61 -8.59
N LEU A 500 -31.16 20.10 -8.68
CA LEU A 500 -30.86 21.46 -9.14
C LEU A 500 -30.97 21.64 -10.65
N VAL A 501 -30.68 20.60 -11.43
CA VAL A 501 -30.77 20.61 -12.89
C VAL A 501 -31.55 19.38 -13.36
N PRO A 502 -32.89 19.35 -13.17
CA PRO A 502 -33.70 18.25 -13.63
C PRO A 502 -33.56 18.10 -15.15
N ASN A 503 -33.30 16.88 -15.63
CA ASN A 503 -33.35 16.60 -17.04
C ASN A 503 -34.81 16.71 -17.51
N ALA A 504 -35.09 17.58 -18.47
CA ALA A 504 -36.44 17.88 -18.98
C ALA A 504 -37.14 16.71 -19.72
N LYS A 505 -36.67 15.45 -19.57
CA LYS A 505 -37.14 14.27 -20.32
C LYS A 505 -37.11 12.94 -19.55
N SER A 506 -36.97 12.89 -18.23
CA SER A 506 -37.13 11.60 -17.51
C SER A 506 -38.60 11.38 -17.18
N SER A 507 -39.37 10.85 -18.13
CA SER A 507 -40.62 10.17 -17.79
C SER A 507 -40.27 8.89 -17.03
N LEU A 508 -41.17 8.39 -16.18
CA LEU A 508 -40.97 7.08 -15.52
C LEU A 508 -40.67 5.96 -16.52
N LYS A 509 -41.06 6.11 -17.80
CA LYS A 509 -40.82 5.14 -18.89
C LYS A 509 -39.38 5.09 -19.43
N ASP A 510 -38.52 6.05 -19.06
CA ASP A 510 -37.14 6.15 -19.54
C ASP A 510 -36.13 5.96 -18.40
N PHE A 511 -36.41 5.04 -17.46
CA PHE A 511 -35.47 4.74 -16.39
C PHE A 511 -34.19 4.12 -16.95
N LYS A 512 -33.09 4.88 -16.84
CA LYS A 512 -31.72 4.34 -16.94
C LYS A 512 -31.17 4.24 -15.53
N GLN A 513 -30.64 3.07 -15.16
CA GLN A 513 -29.98 2.93 -13.87
C GLN A 513 -28.90 4.02 -13.72
N PRO A 514 -28.86 4.72 -12.57
CA PRO A 514 -27.86 5.74 -12.34
C PRO A 514 -26.46 5.09 -12.39
N PRO A 515 -25.48 5.69 -13.09
CA PRO A 515 -24.16 5.11 -13.31
C PRO A 515 -23.27 5.07 -12.04
N MET A 516 -23.76 5.54 -10.88
CA MET A 516 -22.99 5.67 -9.65
C MET A 516 -23.81 5.24 -8.43
N GLY A 517 -23.21 4.47 -7.49
CA GLY A 517 -23.72 4.33 -6.12
C GLY A 517 -24.30 2.97 -5.73
N HIS A 518 -23.67 1.85 -6.08
CA HIS A 518 -24.21 0.50 -5.81
C HIS A 518 -23.40 -0.32 -4.79
N CYS A 519 -23.16 0.19 -3.58
CA CYS A 519 -22.41 -0.59 -2.58
C CYS A 519 -23.13 -1.90 -2.15
N SER A 520 -22.36 -2.88 -1.68
CA SER A 520 -22.88 -4.09 -1.03
C SER A 520 -22.19 -4.29 0.32
N ALA A 521 -22.94 -4.61 1.37
CA ALA A 521 -22.39 -4.84 2.71
C ALA A 521 -22.93 -6.15 3.32
N LEU A 522 -22.11 -6.77 4.15
CA LEU A 522 -22.45 -7.98 4.89
C LEU A 522 -21.87 -7.92 6.30
N ILE A 523 -22.74 -8.01 7.30
CA ILE A 523 -22.37 -8.21 8.69
C ILE A 523 -22.71 -9.65 9.03
N LYS A 524 -21.70 -10.47 9.31
CA LYS A 524 -21.85 -11.93 9.48
C LYS A 524 -21.45 -12.32 10.89
N MET A 525 -22.40 -12.86 11.64
CA MET A 525 -22.12 -13.54 12.89
C MET A 525 -21.86 -15.03 12.59
N LEU A 526 -20.68 -15.52 12.97
CA LEU A 526 -20.33 -16.92 12.77
C LEU A 526 -21.17 -17.84 13.68
N PRO A 527 -21.42 -19.10 13.26
CA PRO A 527 -22.11 -20.08 14.10
C PRO A 527 -21.50 -20.16 15.50
N GLY A 528 -22.34 -20.23 16.54
CA GLY A 528 -21.86 -20.29 17.93
C GLY A 528 -21.27 -18.98 18.46
N TYR A 529 -21.48 -17.84 17.78
CA TYR A 529 -20.93 -16.53 18.15
C TYR A 529 -19.39 -16.48 18.16
N GLU A 530 -18.72 -17.33 17.38
CA GLU A 530 -17.25 -17.45 17.38
C GLU A 530 -16.53 -16.17 16.96
N ASN A 531 -17.11 -15.43 16.01
CA ASN A 531 -16.56 -14.18 15.51
C ASN A 531 -17.65 -13.35 14.82
N LEU A 532 -17.43 -12.03 14.75
CA LEU A 532 -18.23 -11.11 13.97
C LEU A 532 -17.40 -10.60 12.79
N LEU A 533 -17.85 -10.87 11.57
CA LEU A 533 -17.23 -10.35 10.35
C LEU A 533 -18.01 -9.14 9.86
N PHE A 534 -17.28 -8.12 9.42
CA PHE A 534 -17.83 -6.84 8.97
C PHE A 534 -17.23 -6.51 7.61
N GLY A 535 -18.02 -6.63 6.54
CA GLY A 535 -17.58 -6.48 5.17
C GLY A 535 -18.36 -5.41 4.41
N HIS A 536 -17.65 -4.65 3.58
CA HIS A 536 -18.20 -3.66 2.68
C HIS A 536 -17.50 -3.69 1.32
N SER A 537 -18.25 -3.56 0.23
CA SER A 537 -17.77 -3.47 -1.15
C SER A 537 -18.38 -2.24 -1.80
N SER A 538 -17.56 -1.21 -1.99
CA SER A 538 -17.97 0.06 -2.59
C SER A 538 -18.05 -0.08 -4.10
N TRP A 539 -19.15 0.38 -4.69
CA TRP A 539 -19.26 0.48 -6.15
C TRP A 539 -19.31 1.94 -6.56
N TYR A 540 -18.31 2.34 -7.34
CA TYR A 540 -18.18 3.70 -7.83
C TYR A 540 -17.44 3.74 -9.16
N VAL A 541 -17.31 4.92 -9.77
CA VAL A 541 -16.63 5.06 -11.07
C VAL A 541 -15.15 4.72 -10.96
N TYR A 542 -14.58 4.04 -11.97
CA TYR A 542 -13.16 3.69 -11.96
C TYR A 542 -12.23 4.90 -11.91
N ALA A 543 -12.68 6.06 -12.42
CA ALA A 543 -11.96 7.32 -12.30
C ALA A 543 -11.68 7.72 -10.83
N ALA A 544 -12.49 7.26 -9.88
CA ALA A 544 -12.35 7.56 -8.46
C ALA A 544 -11.52 6.53 -7.70
N THR A 545 -10.86 5.56 -8.35
CA THR A 545 -10.13 4.46 -7.69
C THR A 545 -8.80 4.87 -7.05
N MET A 546 -8.49 6.16 -6.90
CA MET A 546 -7.37 6.61 -6.07
C MET A 546 -7.73 6.51 -4.59
N ARG A 547 -7.24 5.48 -3.91
CA ARG A 547 -7.66 5.14 -2.55
C ARG A 547 -6.63 5.53 -1.50
N ILE A 548 -7.11 6.04 -0.36
CA ILE A 548 -6.31 6.25 0.85
C ILE A 548 -7.04 5.64 2.04
N PHE A 549 -6.40 4.72 2.77
CA PHE A 549 -6.87 4.28 4.08
C PHE A 549 -6.34 5.27 5.13
N LYS A 550 -7.22 5.81 5.96
CA LYS A 550 -6.90 6.91 6.89
C LYS A 550 -7.02 6.44 8.33
N HIS A 551 -6.01 6.81 9.11
CA HIS A 551 -5.99 6.69 10.57
C HIS A 551 -5.85 8.08 11.16
N TRP A 552 -6.83 8.49 11.95
CA TRP A 552 -6.79 9.72 12.72
C TRP A 552 -6.81 9.40 14.20
N ASP A 553 -5.95 10.08 14.96
CA ASP A 553 -5.95 10.07 16.41
C ASP A 553 -5.87 11.53 16.90
N PHE A 554 -7.03 12.12 17.14
CA PHE A 554 -7.13 13.49 17.64
C PHE A 554 -7.47 13.47 19.13
N LYS A 555 -6.68 14.17 19.93
CA LYS A 555 -7.03 14.50 21.30
C LYS A 555 -7.98 15.69 21.28
N VAL A 556 -9.20 15.47 21.75
CA VAL A 556 -10.27 16.47 21.79
C VAL A 556 -10.64 16.70 23.25
N GLU A 557 -10.66 17.96 23.69
CA GLU A 557 -10.94 18.32 25.08
C GLU A 557 -12.43 18.61 25.34
N GLU A 558 -13.23 18.81 24.28
CA GLU A 558 -14.68 18.99 24.40
C GLU A 558 -15.33 17.78 25.13
N PRO A 559 -16.00 18.00 26.29
CA PRO A 559 -16.41 16.92 27.20
C PRO A 559 -17.42 15.90 26.66
N HIS A 560 -18.20 16.24 25.64
CA HIS A 560 -19.20 15.36 25.04
C HIS A 560 -18.63 14.54 23.88
N THR A 561 -17.32 14.64 23.61
CA THR A 561 -16.67 13.85 22.57
C THR A 561 -16.60 12.38 22.96
N ALA A 562 -17.23 11.52 22.17
CA ALA A 562 -17.12 10.07 22.30
C ALA A 562 -15.76 9.55 21.79
N THR A 563 -15.29 10.06 20.65
CA THR A 563 -13.97 9.69 20.10
C THR A 563 -13.42 10.71 19.11
N GLY A 564 -12.11 10.98 19.19
CA GLY A 564 -11.32 11.62 18.13
C GLY A 564 -10.51 10.61 17.30
N LYS A 565 -10.64 9.31 17.58
CA LYS A 565 -9.92 8.21 16.92
C LYS A 565 -10.79 7.51 15.89
N LEU A 566 -10.30 7.45 14.65
CA LEU A 566 -11.05 6.98 13.49
C LEU A 566 -10.10 6.21 12.56
N SER A 567 -10.54 5.07 12.03
CA SER A 567 -9.85 4.35 10.96
C SER A 567 -10.84 3.99 9.86
N PHE A 568 -10.59 4.40 8.62
CA PHE A 568 -11.59 4.29 7.55
C PHE A 568 -10.97 4.27 6.15
N SER A 569 -11.64 3.59 5.22
CA SER A 569 -11.33 3.68 3.79
C SER A 569 -11.74 5.07 3.28
N SER A 570 -10.96 5.71 2.42
CA SER A 570 -11.25 7.06 1.94
C SER A 570 -10.53 7.35 0.62
N TYR A 571 -10.50 8.64 0.27
CA TYR A 571 -9.97 9.19 -0.95
C TYR A 571 -9.12 10.45 -0.65
N PRO A 572 -8.20 10.85 -1.55
CA PRO A 572 -7.43 12.08 -1.40
C PRO A 572 -8.33 13.31 -1.28
N GLY A 573 -8.18 14.07 -0.18
CA GLY A 573 -8.94 15.31 0.06
C GLY A 573 -10.34 15.13 0.65
N PHE A 574 -10.76 13.89 0.93
CA PHE A 574 -12.04 13.60 1.58
C PHE A 574 -11.86 13.49 3.09
N LEU A 575 -12.57 14.30 3.85
CA LEU A 575 -12.67 14.17 5.30
C LEU A 575 -13.76 13.18 5.73
N VAL A 576 -14.12 12.26 4.84
CA VAL A 576 -15.16 11.24 4.95
C VAL A 576 -14.72 10.00 4.15
N SER A 577 -15.32 8.85 4.39
CA SER A 577 -15.05 7.61 3.68
C SER A 577 -15.65 7.60 2.28
N LEU A 578 -16.89 8.10 2.12
CA LEU A 578 -17.73 7.99 0.93
C LEU A 578 -18.17 6.54 0.64
N ASP A 579 -17.40 5.54 1.05
CA ASP A 579 -17.73 4.14 0.76
C ASP A 579 -19.08 3.67 1.33
N ASP A 580 -19.39 3.72 2.64
CA ASP A 580 -18.59 4.13 3.79
C ASP A 580 -18.16 2.92 4.63
N PHE A 581 -16.94 2.95 5.20
CA PHE A 581 -16.46 1.93 6.15
C PHE A 581 -15.61 2.59 7.24
N TYR A 582 -16.02 2.43 8.51
CA TYR A 582 -15.35 3.05 9.65
C TYR A 582 -15.21 2.10 10.84
N LEU A 583 -14.06 2.22 11.51
CA LEU A 583 -13.78 1.72 12.84
C LEU A 583 -13.56 2.92 13.76
N LEU A 584 -14.42 3.08 14.76
CA LEU A 584 -14.42 4.23 15.65
C LEU A 584 -13.79 3.86 17.00
N GLY A 585 -13.00 4.78 17.57
CA GLY A 585 -12.42 4.60 18.90
C GLY A 585 -13.42 4.49 20.04
N SER A 586 -14.69 4.86 19.81
CA SER A 586 -15.80 4.66 20.76
C SER A 586 -16.23 3.18 20.88
N GLY A 587 -15.72 2.29 20.03
CA GLY A 587 -16.14 0.89 19.97
C GLY A 587 -17.27 0.62 18.96
N LEU A 588 -17.72 1.65 18.24
CA LEU A 588 -18.66 1.50 17.14
C LEU A 588 -17.95 1.20 15.82
N MET A 589 -18.59 0.38 14.98
CA MET A 589 -18.20 0.16 13.58
C MET A 589 -19.38 0.58 12.69
N MET A 590 -19.10 1.32 11.60
CA MET A 590 -20.16 1.85 10.74
C MET A 590 -19.87 1.59 9.27
N THR A 591 -20.88 1.12 8.55
CA THR A 591 -20.87 1.02 7.09
C THR A 591 -22.24 1.39 6.51
N GLN A 592 -22.33 1.58 5.19
CA GLN A 592 -23.59 1.94 4.54
C GLN A 592 -23.73 1.38 3.13
N THR A 593 -24.95 1.34 2.61
CA THR A 593 -25.18 1.29 1.16
C THR A 593 -26.20 2.35 0.72
N THR A 594 -25.98 2.97 -0.44
CA THR A 594 -26.82 4.07 -0.93
C THR A 594 -28.16 3.58 -1.48
N ASN A 595 -29.25 4.19 -1.04
CA ASN A 595 -30.59 3.94 -1.54
C ASN A 595 -30.98 5.05 -2.53
N ASN A 596 -31.67 4.68 -3.61
CA ASN A 596 -32.18 5.66 -4.55
C ASN A 596 -33.46 6.32 -4.01
N VAL A 597 -33.74 7.55 -4.44
CA VAL A 597 -35.03 8.19 -4.21
C VAL A 597 -35.71 8.42 -5.55
N PHE A 598 -36.67 7.56 -5.87
CA PHE A 598 -37.43 7.62 -7.12
C PHE A 598 -38.56 8.67 -7.06
N ASN A 599 -39.13 8.87 -5.87
CA ASN A 599 -40.14 9.90 -5.64
C ASN A 599 -39.53 11.31 -5.66
N GLN A 600 -39.53 11.93 -6.84
CA GLN A 600 -38.94 13.25 -7.07
C GLN A 600 -39.59 14.38 -6.25
N SER A 601 -40.83 14.20 -5.78
CA SER A 601 -41.51 15.23 -4.96
C SER A 601 -40.79 15.48 -3.64
N LEU A 602 -40.08 14.49 -3.11
CA LEU A 602 -39.33 14.59 -1.86
C LEU A 602 -38.17 15.58 -1.94
N TYR A 603 -37.59 15.79 -3.12
CA TYR A 603 -36.48 16.73 -3.30
C TYR A 603 -36.87 18.20 -3.08
N GLN A 604 -38.16 18.53 -3.01
CA GLN A 604 -38.61 19.87 -2.60
C GLN A 604 -38.26 20.19 -1.14
N LEU A 605 -38.00 19.17 -0.32
CA LEU A 605 -37.60 19.31 1.08
C LEU A 605 -36.10 19.58 1.24
N VAL A 606 -35.30 19.42 0.19
CA VAL A 606 -33.85 19.64 0.21
C VAL A 606 -33.59 21.15 0.19
N THR A 607 -33.00 21.67 1.26
CA THR A 607 -32.72 23.10 1.43
C THR A 607 -31.27 23.34 1.84
N PRO A 608 -30.68 24.50 1.53
CA PRO A 608 -29.33 24.84 1.97
C PRO A 608 -29.26 25.09 3.49
N THR A 609 -30.38 25.15 4.20
CA THR A 609 -30.45 25.28 5.67
C THR A 609 -30.48 23.89 6.33
N SER A 610 -29.53 23.04 5.95
CA SER A 610 -29.38 21.66 6.42
C SER A 610 -27.91 21.27 6.44
N LEU A 611 -27.54 20.19 7.13
CA LEU A 611 -26.18 19.67 7.15
C LEU A 611 -26.07 18.51 6.15
N PHE A 612 -25.06 18.58 5.27
CA PHE A 612 -24.79 17.50 4.32
C PHE A 612 -24.50 16.18 5.04
N SER A 613 -24.76 15.07 4.36
CA SER A 613 -24.63 13.73 4.91
C SER A 613 -23.23 13.48 5.46
N TRP A 614 -22.19 13.85 4.71
CA TRP A 614 -20.80 13.69 5.17
C TRP A 614 -20.51 14.44 6.48
N GLN A 615 -21.14 15.60 6.70
CA GLN A 615 -21.02 16.36 7.94
C GLN A 615 -21.73 15.64 9.09
N ARG A 616 -22.95 15.17 8.85
CA ARG A 616 -23.76 14.45 9.86
C ARG A 616 -23.15 13.11 10.26
N VAL A 617 -22.59 12.37 9.31
CA VAL A 617 -21.80 11.15 9.59
C VAL A 617 -20.63 11.46 10.51
N ARG A 618 -19.86 12.51 10.21
CA ARG A 618 -18.72 12.93 11.05
C ARG A 618 -19.16 13.39 12.44
N LEU A 619 -20.30 14.06 12.57
CA LEU A 619 -20.88 14.47 13.85
C LEU A 619 -21.31 13.26 14.67
N ALA A 620 -22.03 12.32 14.07
CA ALA A 620 -22.46 11.09 14.73
C ALA A 620 -21.26 10.25 15.20
N HIS A 621 -20.18 10.16 14.39
CA HIS A 621 -18.96 9.48 14.82
C HIS A 621 -18.27 10.12 16.03
N ALA A 622 -18.28 11.45 16.11
CA ALA A 622 -17.58 12.16 17.16
C ALA A 622 -18.34 12.14 18.50
N LEU A 623 -19.67 12.02 18.47
CA LEU A 623 -20.54 12.22 19.63
C LEU A 623 -21.23 10.95 20.14
N ALA A 624 -21.38 9.91 19.32
CA ALA A 624 -22.17 8.73 19.70
C ALA A 624 -21.34 7.65 20.43
N HIS A 625 -21.91 7.12 21.52
CA HIS A 625 -21.41 5.94 22.23
C HIS A 625 -22.19 4.67 21.88
N THR A 626 -23.42 4.80 21.39
CA THR A 626 -24.28 3.66 21.00
C THR A 626 -24.81 3.83 19.58
N GLY A 627 -25.28 2.74 18.97
CA GLY A 627 -25.94 2.79 17.66
C GLY A 627 -27.20 3.66 17.62
N GLN A 628 -27.98 3.68 18.71
CA GLN A 628 -29.15 4.53 18.84
C GLN A 628 -28.78 6.02 18.90
N GLU A 629 -27.81 6.40 19.75
CA GLU A 629 -27.32 7.78 19.81
C GLU A 629 -26.78 8.23 18.45
N TRP A 630 -26.07 7.34 17.74
CA TRP A 630 -25.59 7.63 16.38
C TRP A 630 -26.75 8.00 15.45
N ALA A 631 -27.85 7.24 15.49
CA ALA A 631 -29.04 7.49 14.68
C ALA A 631 -29.73 8.81 15.05
N GLU A 632 -29.85 9.12 16.35
CA GLU A 632 -30.46 10.35 16.85
C GLU A 632 -29.65 11.59 16.45
N ILE A 633 -28.32 11.53 16.58
CA ILE A 633 -27.42 12.61 16.15
C ILE A 633 -27.49 12.79 14.63
N PHE A 634 -27.40 11.69 13.87
CA PHE A 634 -27.45 11.71 12.41
C PHE A 634 -28.77 12.26 11.85
N SER A 635 -29.88 12.07 12.56
CA SER A 635 -31.21 12.55 12.19
C SER A 635 -31.35 14.07 12.22
N ARG A 636 -30.50 14.76 13.00
CA ARG A 636 -30.56 16.21 13.15
C ARG A 636 -30.13 16.92 11.87
N PHE A 637 -30.89 17.93 11.45
CA PHE A 637 -30.63 18.75 10.25
C PHE A 637 -30.45 17.92 8.97
N ASN A 638 -31.22 16.83 8.83
CA ASN A 638 -31.24 15.98 7.64
C ASN A 638 -31.33 16.81 6.34
N SER A 639 -30.37 16.61 5.45
CA SER A 639 -30.31 17.29 4.15
C SER A 639 -31.17 16.63 3.07
N GLY A 640 -31.55 15.36 3.23
CA GLY A 640 -32.16 14.58 2.15
C GLY A 640 -31.23 14.28 0.98
N THR A 641 -29.92 14.41 1.20
CA THR A 641 -28.87 14.13 0.23
C THR A 641 -27.98 13.02 0.75
N TYR A 642 -27.40 12.26 -0.18
CA TYR A 642 -26.72 11.01 0.04
C TYR A 642 -27.52 10.03 0.90
N ASN A 643 -28.67 9.64 0.36
CA ASN A 643 -29.67 8.84 1.05
C ASN A 643 -29.20 7.38 1.16
N ASN A 644 -28.86 6.92 2.36
CA ASN A 644 -28.23 5.61 2.57
C ASN A 644 -28.98 4.79 3.64
N GLN A 645 -28.75 3.48 3.62
CA GLN A 645 -28.92 2.60 4.77
C GLN A 645 -27.58 2.47 5.49
N TYR A 646 -27.48 3.01 6.70
CA TYR A 646 -26.33 2.88 7.58
C TYR A 646 -26.54 1.69 8.53
N MET A 647 -25.47 0.96 8.79
CA MET A 647 -25.42 -0.13 9.76
C MET A 647 -24.35 0.19 10.79
N VAL A 648 -24.77 0.38 12.03
CA VAL A 648 -23.90 0.74 13.16
C VAL A 648 -23.84 -0.44 14.12
N VAL A 649 -22.68 -1.05 14.22
CA VAL A 649 -22.40 -2.16 15.13
C VAL A 649 -21.75 -1.60 16.40
N ASP A 650 -22.34 -1.89 17.55
CA ASP A 650 -21.74 -1.63 18.86
C ASP A 650 -21.01 -2.87 19.36
N VAL A 651 -19.67 -2.85 19.27
CA VAL A 651 -18.84 -3.99 19.65
C VAL A 651 -18.91 -4.29 21.15
N SER A 652 -19.26 -3.32 22.00
CA SER A 652 -19.41 -3.53 23.44
C SER A 652 -20.59 -4.46 23.79
N LYS A 653 -21.55 -4.62 22.86
CA LYS A 653 -22.71 -5.50 22.97
C LYS A 653 -22.47 -6.89 22.37
N VAL A 654 -21.28 -7.15 21.86
CA VAL A 654 -20.90 -8.41 21.21
C VAL A 654 -19.99 -9.22 22.13
N SER A 655 -20.54 -10.25 22.78
CA SER A 655 -19.78 -11.19 23.61
C SER A 655 -19.53 -12.49 22.86
N LEU A 656 -18.36 -12.58 22.21
CA LEU A 656 -17.97 -13.75 21.42
C LEU A 656 -18.01 -15.05 22.24
N GLY A 657 -18.47 -16.12 21.62
CA GLY A 657 -18.68 -17.44 22.23
C GLY A 657 -19.84 -17.51 23.23
N SER A 658 -20.60 -16.43 23.42
CA SER A 658 -21.65 -16.35 24.45
C SER A 658 -22.97 -15.80 23.92
N ARG A 659 -23.06 -14.49 23.62
CA ARG A 659 -24.32 -13.83 23.26
C ARG A 659 -24.12 -12.49 22.55
N LEU A 660 -25.20 -12.06 21.90
CA LEU A 660 -25.39 -10.71 21.37
C LEU A 660 -26.46 -10.01 22.21
N ASP A 661 -26.11 -8.90 22.85
CA ASP A 661 -27.04 -8.08 23.63
C ASP A 661 -27.81 -7.11 22.71
N ASP A 662 -29.05 -6.77 23.05
CA ASP A 662 -29.84 -5.79 22.27
C ASP A 662 -29.07 -4.46 22.15
N GLY A 663 -29.20 -3.83 20.99
CA GLY A 663 -28.44 -2.64 20.58
C GLY A 663 -27.12 -2.95 19.87
N ALA A 664 -26.74 -4.21 19.66
CA ALA A 664 -25.49 -4.58 18.97
C ALA A 664 -25.47 -4.19 17.49
N LEU A 665 -26.62 -4.14 16.81
CA LEU A 665 -26.73 -3.65 15.43
C LEU A 665 -27.90 -2.69 15.31
N THR A 666 -27.62 -1.40 15.04
CA THR A 666 -28.64 -0.41 14.70
C THR A 666 -28.60 -0.13 13.20
N VAL A 667 -29.75 -0.23 12.54
CA VAL A 667 -29.90 0.11 11.11
C VAL A 667 -30.64 1.43 10.99
N VAL A 668 -30.08 2.35 10.21
CA VAL A 668 -30.58 3.73 10.04
C VAL A 668 -30.78 4.01 8.56
N GLU A 669 -31.92 4.54 8.15
CA GLU A 669 -32.22 4.87 6.77
C GLU A 669 -32.72 6.30 6.62
N GLN A 670 -32.26 6.98 5.58
CA GLN A 670 -32.61 8.36 5.30
C GLN A 670 -33.22 8.52 3.91
N ILE A 671 -34.22 9.39 3.84
CA ILE A 671 -34.71 10.06 2.62
C ILE A 671 -34.90 11.57 2.91
N PRO A 672 -35.19 12.43 1.91
CA PRO A 672 -35.55 13.81 2.21
C PRO A 672 -36.73 13.91 3.18
N GLY A 673 -36.51 14.61 4.30
CA GLY A 673 -37.53 14.88 5.32
C GLY A 673 -37.75 13.77 6.36
N LEU A 674 -37.13 12.59 6.21
CA LEU A 674 -37.34 11.48 7.15
C LEU A 674 -36.05 10.67 7.36
N VAL A 675 -35.79 10.35 8.62
CA VAL A 675 -34.82 9.32 9.03
C VAL A 675 -35.56 8.32 9.90
N GLU A 676 -35.42 7.03 9.59
CA GLU A 676 -35.92 5.95 10.42
C GLU A 676 -34.76 5.08 10.89
N TYR A 677 -34.87 4.53 12.10
CA TYR A 677 -33.88 3.61 12.63
C TYR A 677 -34.52 2.56 13.53
N SER A 678 -33.89 1.40 13.59
CA SER A 678 -34.33 0.29 14.43
C SER A 678 -33.15 -0.61 14.82
N ASP A 679 -33.30 -1.30 15.94
CA ASP A 679 -32.38 -2.36 16.37
C ASP A 679 -32.64 -3.63 15.55
N GLN A 680 -31.60 -4.12 14.88
CA GLN A 680 -31.60 -5.33 14.04
C GLN A 680 -30.68 -6.43 14.61
N THR A 681 -30.39 -6.35 15.91
CA THR A 681 -29.61 -7.39 16.62
C THR A 681 -30.27 -8.76 16.51
N GLU A 682 -31.61 -8.83 16.50
CA GLU A 682 -32.33 -10.10 16.32
C GLU A 682 -31.98 -10.78 15.00
N ALA A 683 -31.98 -10.04 13.88
CA ALA A 683 -31.56 -10.58 12.59
C ALA A 683 -30.10 -11.06 12.62
N LEU A 684 -29.21 -10.32 13.29
CA LEU A 684 -27.82 -10.71 13.43
C LEU A 684 -27.61 -11.98 14.28
N ARG A 685 -28.48 -12.23 15.28
CA ARG A 685 -28.50 -13.51 16.03
C ARG A 685 -28.83 -14.69 15.14
N PHE A 686 -29.66 -14.51 14.11
CA PHE A 686 -29.91 -15.53 13.07
C PHE A 686 -28.75 -15.69 12.08
N GLY A 687 -27.72 -14.85 12.19
CA GLY A 687 -26.40 -15.12 11.66
C GLY A 687 -25.88 -14.10 10.67
N TYR A 688 -26.69 -13.21 10.10
CA TYR A 688 -26.18 -12.16 9.21
C TYR A 688 -27.16 -10.99 8.98
N TRP A 689 -26.62 -9.85 8.58
CA TRP A 689 -27.35 -8.71 8.02
C TRP A 689 -26.77 -8.32 6.65
N PRO A 690 -27.55 -8.39 5.56
CA PRO A 690 -27.12 -7.95 4.24
C PRO A 690 -27.58 -6.52 3.92
N SER A 691 -26.86 -5.81 3.05
CA SER A 691 -27.27 -4.50 2.52
C SER A 691 -26.87 -4.36 1.05
N TYR A 692 -27.78 -3.85 0.22
CA TYR A 692 -27.69 -3.92 -1.25
C TYR A 692 -28.53 -2.86 -1.98
N ASN A 693 -28.52 -1.61 -1.51
CA ASN A 693 -29.17 -0.46 -2.17
C ASN A 693 -30.70 -0.56 -2.34
N VAL A 694 -31.37 -1.32 -1.47
CA VAL A 694 -32.83 -1.35 -1.37
C VAL A 694 -33.21 -1.08 0.09
N PRO A 695 -34.09 -0.11 0.38
CA PRO A 695 -34.46 0.20 1.76
C PRO A 695 -35.13 -0.98 2.47
N PHE A 696 -34.78 -1.17 3.74
CA PHE A 696 -35.33 -2.17 4.64
C PHE A 696 -36.60 -1.67 5.35
N HIS A 697 -36.60 -0.44 5.87
CA HIS A 697 -37.75 0.08 6.59
C HIS A 697 -38.89 0.34 5.61
N GLN A 698 -40.04 -0.29 5.86
CA GLN A 698 -41.18 -0.28 4.94
C GLN A 698 -41.63 1.15 4.56
N LYS A 699 -41.61 2.08 5.53
CA LYS A 699 -42.01 3.46 5.27
C LYS A 699 -41.02 4.18 4.36
N ILE A 700 -39.73 3.97 4.56
CA ILE A 700 -38.68 4.50 3.68
C ILE A 700 -38.84 3.91 2.28
N TYR A 701 -39.00 2.58 2.17
CA TYR A 701 -39.21 1.86 0.91
C TYR A 701 -40.41 2.41 0.12
N ALA A 702 -41.56 2.58 0.79
CA ALA A 702 -42.76 3.10 0.17
C ALA A 702 -42.62 4.58 -0.26
N LEU A 703 -42.17 5.46 0.66
CA LEU A 703 -42.09 6.91 0.39
C LEU A 703 -41.06 7.26 -0.69
N SER A 704 -39.94 6.53 -0.74
CA SER A 704 -38.91 6.71 -1.77
C SER A 704 -39.33 6.19 -3.16
N GLY A 705 -40.44 5.46 -3.26
CA GLY A 705 -41.04 5.03 -4.53
C GLY A 705 -40.63 3.64 -5.02
N TYR A 706 -40.01 2.79 -4.18
CA TYR A 706 -39.64 1.43 -4.61
C TYR A 706 -40.84 0.52 -4.88
N GLU A 707 -41.99 0.72 -4.23
CA GLU A 707 -43.22 -0.03 -4.53
C GLU A 707 -43.65 0.17 -5.99
N GLN A 708 -43.64 1.42 -6.46
CA GLN A 708 -43.98 1.73 -7.84
C GLN A 708 -42.95 1.16 -8.82
N MET A 709 -41.66 1.24 -8.48
CA MET A 709 -40.60 0.67 -9.31
C MET A 709 -40.69 -0.85 -9.40
N TRP A 710 -41.06 -1.54 -8.32
CA TRP A 710 -41.29 -2.98 -8.37
C TRP A 710 -42.48 -3.33 -9.28
N ILE A 711 -43.59 -2.59 -9.20
CA ILE A 711 -44.75 -2.80 -10.09
C ILE A 711 -44.36 -2.60 -11.56
N GLU A 712 -43.54 -1.59 -11.86
CA GLU A 712 -43.22 -1.22 -13.25
C GLU A 712 -42.05 -2.01 -13.86
N TYR A 713 -41.05 -2.38 -13.04
CA TYR A 713 -39.78 -2.94 -13.50
C TYR A 713 -39.42 -4.31 -12.89
N GLY A 714 -40.26 -4.86 -12.03
CA GLY A 714 -40.11 -6.21 -11.50
C GLY A 714 -39.15 -6.34 -10.32
N GLU A 715 -38.63 -7.55 -10.12
CA GLU A 715 -38.02 -7.99 -8.86
C GLU A 715 -36.72 -7.28 -8.48
N ASP A 716 -36.07 -6.57 -9.40
CA ASP A 716 -34.82 -5.84 -9.14
C ASP A 716 -34.98 -4.76 -8.06
N PHE A 717 -36.19 -4.26 -7.86
CA PHE A 717 -36.52 -3.26 -6.85
C PHE A 717 -37.10 -3.87 -5.56
N SER A 718 -37.35 -5.19 -5.55
CA SER A 718 -37.83 -5.88 -4.36
C SER A 718 -36.72 -6.07 -3.34
N TYR A 719 -36.96 -5.67 -2.08
CA TYR A 719 -36.00 -5.92 -0.99
C TYR A 719 -35.68 -7.41 -0.82
N GLN A 720 -36.65 -8.30 -1.09
CA GLN A 720 -36.51 -9.73 -0.88
C GLN A 720 -36.01 -10.48 -2.11
N LEU A 721 -36.32 -9.99 -3.31
CA LEU A 721 -36.17 -10.76 -4.56
C LEU A 721 -35.16 -10.17 -5.55
N CYS A 722 -34.56 -9.02 -5.24
CA CYS A 722 -33.50 -8.50 -6.10
C CYS A 722 -32.32 -9.50 -6.17
N PRO A 723 -31.55 -9.51 -7.28
CA PRO A 723 -30.49 -10.50 -7.49
C PRO A 723 -29.51 -10.62 -6.32
N ARG A 724 -29.09 -9.49 -5.73
CA ARG A 724 -28.16 -9.47 -4.58
C ARG A 724 -28.78 -10.04 -3.32
N ALA A 725 -30.06 -9.77 -3.05
CA ALA A 725 -30.77 -10.38 -1.92
C ALA A 725 -30.81 -11.91 -2.05
N LYS A 726 -31.10 -12.43 -3.25
CA LYS A 726 -31.10 -13.87 -3.55
C LYS A 726 -29.72 -14.49 -3.35
N ILE A 727 -28.66 -13.85 -3.84
CA ILE A 727 -27.29 -14.33 -3.69
C ILE A 727 -26.86 -14.34 -2.22
N PHE A 728 -27.06 -13.24 -1.47
CA PHE A 728 -26.75 -13.22 -0.04
C PHE A 728 -27.49 -14.32 0.71
N ARG A 729 -28.78 -14.54 0.44
CA ARG A 729 -29.57 -15.60 1.06
C ARG A 729 -29.01 -16.99 0.77
N ARG A 730 -28.57 -17.24 -0.47
CA ARG A 730 -28.01 -18.53 -0.90
C ARG A 730 -26.62 -18.78 -0.31
N ASP A 731 -25.74 -17.78 -0.35
CA ASP A 731 -24.30 -18.00 -0.22
C ASP A 731 -23.69 -17.55 1.10
N GLN A 732 -24.37 -16.69 1.89
CA GLN A 732 -23.80 -16.18 3.15
C GLN A 732 -23.32 -17.29 4.10
N ALA A 733 -24.01 -18.43 4.10
CA ALA A 733 -23.68 -19.58 4.94
C ALA A 733 -22.36 -20.25 4.56
N SER A 734 -21.85 -20.06 3.35
CA SER A 734 -20.53 -20.57 2.93
C SER A 734 -19.36 -19.79 3.54
N THR A 735 -19.64 -18.65 4.18
CA THR A 735 -18.65 -17.80 4.87
C THR A 735 -18.22 -18.46 6.19
N ILE A 736 -17.47 -19.56 6.13
CA ILE A 736 -17.00 -20.34 7.29
C ILE A 736 -15.57 -20.84 7.05
N ARG A 737 -14.50 -20.05 7.29
CA ARG A 737 -13.23 -20.51 7.95
C ARG A 737 -11.99 -19.57 7.93
N LYS A 738 -11.24 -19.73 9.05
CA LYS A 738 -9.78 -19.68 9.32
C LYS A 738 -9.01 -18.35 9.15
N ILE A 739 -9.10 -17.50 10.17
CA ILE A 739 -7.96 -16.66 10.61
C ILE A 739 -7.19 -17.49 11.66
N PRO A 740 -5.85 -17.63 11.60
CA PRO A 740 -5.09 -18.32 12.66
C PRO A 740 -5.32 -17.63 14.01
N THR A 741 -5.46 -18.42 15.06
CA THR A 741 -5.61 -17.98 16.46
C THR A 741 -4.64 -16.85 16.84
N PRO A 742 -5.11 -15.73 17.43
CA PRO A 742 -4.20 -14.78 18.04
C PRO A 742 -3.77 -15.33 19.41
N ARG A 743 -2.48 -15.67 19.53
CA ARG A 743 -1.82 -15.56 20.84
C ARG A 743 -1.99 -14.11 21.28
N VAL A 744 -2.49 -13.92 22.50
CA VAL A 744 -2.59 -12.65 23.22
C VAL A 744 -1.37 -11.78 22.92
N MET A 745 -1.55 -10.75 22.09
CA MET A 745 -0.60 -9.66 21.91
C MET A 745 -1.38 -8.33 21.94
N PRO A 746 -0.84 -7.30 22.61
CA PRO A 746 -1.50 -6.01 22.73
C PRO A 746 -1.65 -5.37 21.35
N VAL A 747 -2.79 -4.70 21.18
CA VAL A 747 -3.21 -3.96 19.99
C VAL A 747 -2.05 -3.14 19.44
N SER A 748 -1.46 -3.59 18.32
CA SER A 748 -0.53 -2.80 17.52
C SER A 748 -1.16 -2.49 16.15
N PRO A 749 -0.93 -1.30 15.57
CA PRO A 749 -1.68 -0.78 14.42
C PRO A 749 -1.50 -1.55 13.11
N SER A 750 -0.55 -2.49 13.03
CA SER A 750 -0.21 -3.21 11.80
C SER A 750 -1.19 -4.33 11.43
N ALA A 751 -2.13 -4.70 12.31
CA ALA A 751 -3.05 -5.84 12.10
C ALA A 751 -4.36 -5.47 11.38
N VAL A 752 -4.69 -4.19 11.22
CA VAL A 752 -5.97 -3.74 10.61
C VAL A 752 -5.93 -3.75 9.07
N VAL A 753 -4.72 -3.74 8.48
CA VAL A 753 -4.53 -3.64 7.00
C VAL A 753 -4.86 -4.96 6.26
N ALA A 754 -5.03 -6.07 6.98
CA ALA A 754 -5.30 -7.39 6.36
C ALA A 754 -6.76 -7.61 5.92
N ILE A 755 -7.65 -6.61 6.03
CA ILE A 755 -9.07 -6.72 5.60
C ILE A 755 -9.29 -6.14 4.19
N CYS A 756 -8.36 -5.34 3.64
CA CYS A 756 -8.46 -4.78 2.28
C CYS A 756 -7.29 -5.12 1.34
N GLY A 757 -6.27 -5.85 1.81
CA GLY A 757 -5.19 -6.36 0.97
C GLY A 757 -5.48 -7.78 0.51
N SER A 758 -6.02 -7.92 -0.71
CA SER A 758 -6.57 -9.15 -1.31
C SER A 758 -7.78 -9.71 -0.55
N PRO A 759 -9.01 -9.72 -1.12
CA PRO A 759 -10.05 -10.55 -0.57
C PRO A 759 -9.52 -11.98 -0.60
N THR A 760 -9.63 -12.70 0.52
CA THR A 760 -9.52 -14.15 0.48
C THR A 760 -10.40 -14.67 -0.66
N PRO A 761 -10.02 -15.75 -1.37
CA PRO A 761 -10.77 -16.25 -2.52
C PRO A 761 -12.28 -16.37 -2.27
N PHE A 762 -12.68 -16.63 -1.02
CA PHE A 762 -14.08 -16.72 -0.58
C PHE A 762 -14.86 -15.40 -0.46
N LEU A 763 -14.22 -14.28 -0.07
CA LEU A 763 -14.93 -12.98 -0.01
C LEU A 763 -15.21 -12.42 -1.42
N LYS A 764 -14.44 -12.82 -2.44
CA LYS A 764 -14.72 -12.53 -3.86
C LYS A 764 -16.01 -13.19 -4.35
N ASP A 765 -16.35 -14.36 -3.83
CA ASP A 765 -17.51 -15.13 -4.31
C ASP A 765 -18.83 -14.66 -3.67
N VAL A 766 -18.77 -14.05 -2.48
CA VAL A 766 -19.97 -13.58 -1.73
C VAL A 766 -20.21 -12.07 -1.91
N MET A 767 -19.15 -11.25 -1.98
CA MET A 767 -19.26 -9.81 -2.22
C MET A 767 -19.22 -9.57 -3.72
N ILE A 768 -20.36 -9.27 -4.32
CA ILE A 768 -20.53 -9.12 -5.76
C ILE A 768 -19.95 -7.75 -6.18
N PRO A 769 -18.94 -7.67 -7.06
CA PRO A 769 -18.64 -6.46 -7.81
C PRO A 769 -19.38 -6.49 -9.16
N SER A 770 -19.95 -5.37 -9.62
CA SER A 770 -20.40 -5.30 -11.01
C SER A 770 -19.25 -4.92 -11.94
N SER A 771 -19.20 -5.54 -13.13
CA SER A 771 -18.27 -5.21 -14.20
C SER A 771 -19.00 -4.54 -15.36
N GLY A 772 -19.49 -3.31 -15.14
CA GLY A 772 -20.30 -2.57 -16.10
C GLY A 772 -19.68 -2.30 -17.48
N GLU A 773 -18.37 -2.57 -17.67
CA GLU A 773 -17.67 -2.43 -18.96
C GLU A 773 -17.94 -3.57 -19.96
N TYR A 774 -18.54 -4.69 -19.53
CA TYR A 774 -18.87 -5.81 -20.42
C TYR A 774 -20.23 -5.67 -21.12
N TYR A 775 -20.88 -4.51 -21.00
CA TYR A 775 -22.17 -4.25 -21.64
C TYR A 775 -21.98 -3.87 -23.13
N ASP A 776 -22.65 -4.57 -24.05
CA ASP A 776 -22.68 -4.19 -25.46
C ASP A 776 -23.55 -2.93 -25.64
N PRO A 777 -22.98 -1.78 -26.04
CA PRO A 777 -23.71 -0.53 -26.18
C PRO A 777 -24.79 -0.55 -27.28
N ASN A 778 -24.85 -1.60 -28.12
CA ASN A 778 -25.85 -1.74 -29.19
C ASN A 778 -27.10 -2.53 -28.79
N ASN A 779 -27.16 -3.12 -27.59
CA ASN A 779 -28.30 -3.93 -27.18
C ASN A 779 -29.37 -3.06 -26.47
N SER A 780 -30.48 -2.78 -27.14
CA SER A 780 -31.57 -1.94 -26.65
C SER A 780 -32.63 -2.71 -25.83
N GLY A 781 -32.22 -3.76 -25.11
CA GLY A 781 -33.12 -4.64 -24.37
C GLY A 781 -32.90 -4.57 -22.86
N ALA A 782 -33.97 -4.27 -22.12
CA ALA A 782 -34.05 -4.67 -20.73
C ALA A 782 -33.98 -6.21 -20.62
N HIS A 783 -33.32 -6.68 -19.58
CA HIS A 783 -33.25 -8.08 -19.13
C HIS A 783 -32.39 -9.04 -19.95
N ASN A 784 -31.16 -9.25 -19.47
CA ASN A 784 -30.64 -10.55 -19.00
C ASN A 784 -29.12 -10.40 -18.82
N ASP A 785 -28.64 -10.43 -17.58
CA ASP A 785 -27.22 -10.66 -17.28
C ASP A 785 -26.90 -12.14 -17.56
N PRO A 786 -26.03 -12.49 -18.53
CA PRO A 786 -25.45 -13.81 -18.59
C PRO A 786 -24.10 -13.73 -17.87
N ILE A 787 -24.08 -13.86 -16.54
CA ILE A 787 -22.83 -14.12 -15.83
C ILE A 787 -22.50 -15.60 -16.06
N TYR A 788 -21.59 -15.86 -17.01
CA TYR A 788 -21.00 -17.16 -17.26
C TYR A 788 -20.38 -17.72 -15.97
N SER A 789 -20.89 -18.85 -15.50
CA SER A 789 -20.19 -19.68 -14.51
C SER A 789 -19.02 -20.39 -15.20
N SER A 790 -17.81 -19.83 -15.14
CA SER A 790 -16.61 -20.57 -15.53
C SER A 790 -16.21 -21.52 -14.39
N GLY A 791 -16.90 -22.65 -14.32
CA GLY A 791 -16.54 -23.81 -13.52
C GLY A 791 -16.11 -24.95 -14.42
N GLU A 792 -14.98 -24.82 -15.11
CA GLU A 792 -14.31 -25.98 -15.73
C GLU A 792 -12.85 -26.00 -15.27
N TYR A 793 -12.54 -27.03 -14.49
CA TYR A 793 -11.20 -27.39 -14.05
C TYR A 793 -10.35 -27.80 -15.26
N TYR A 794 -9.23 -27.11 -15.47
CA TYR A 794 -8.19 -27.52 -16.41
C TYR A 794 -7.33 -28.60 -15.73
N ASP A 795 -7.49 -29.86 -16.14
CA ASP A 795 -6.64 -31.00 -15.75
C ASP A 795 -5.43 -31.09 -16.69
N PRO A 796 -4.18 -30.85 -16.22
CA PRO A 796 -3.01 -30.76 -17.09
C PRO A 796 -2.34 -32.13 -17.38
N ASN A 797 -3.12 -33.22 -17.50
CA ASN A 797 -2.58 -34.57 -17.71
C ASN A 797 -3.25 -35.36 -18.85
N ASN A 798 -3.55 -34.73 -19.99
CA ASN A 798 -3.88 -35.52 -21.18
C ASN A 798 -3.31 -34.94 -22.48
N SER A 799 -2.04 -35.21 -22.71
CA SER A 799 -1.37 -35.09 -24.01
C SER A 799 -1.45 -36.41 -24.77
N GLY A 800 -2.05 -36.41 -25.96
CA GLY A 800 -1.99 -37.53 -26.91
C GLY A 800 -3.17 -37.48 -27.88
N ALA A 801 -3.08 -36.73 -28.97
CA ALA A 801 -2.54 -37.18 -30.27
C ALA A 801 -3.62 -37.79 -31.19
N HIS A 802 -3.63 -37.26 -32.42
CA HIS A 802 -4.09 -37.81 -33.69
C HIS A 802 -5.54 -37.60 -34.19
N ASN A 803 -5.57 -36.89 -35.33
CA ASN A 803 -6.19 -37.19 -36.62
C ASN A 803 -7.73 -37.23 -36.74
N ASP A 804 -8.22 -36.25 -37.51
CA ASP A 804 -9.36 -36.27 -38.46
C ASP A 804 -9.64 -37.63 -39.16
N PRO A 805 -10.73 -37.79 -39.95
CA PRO A 805 -12.09 -37.18 -39.92
C PRO A 805 -13.19 -38.27 -40.08
N ILE A 806 -14.46 -37.90 -40.37
CA ILE A 806 -15.40 -38.53 -41.35
C ILE A 806 -16.88 -38.74 -40.91
N TYR A 807 -17.80 -38.30 -41.80
CA TYR A 807 -19.24 -38.63 -42.10
C TYR A 807 -20.31 -38.48 -41.00
N SER A 808 -21.27 -37.55 -41.20
CA SER A 808 -22.67 -37.73 -41.68
C SER A 808 -23.57 -38.52 -40.73
N SER A 809 -24.83 -38.16 -40.50
CA SER A 809 -25.90 -37.89 -41.46
C SER A 809 -27.18 -37.58 -40.67
N GLY A 810 -28.08 -36.78 -41.26
CA GLY A 810 -29.53 -36.74 -41.06
C GLY A 810 -30.10 -36.52 -39.65
N GLU A 811 -31.33 -36.08 -39.47
CA GLU A 811 -32.37 -35.62 -40.36
C GLU A 811 -33.44 -34.96 -39.45
N TYR A 812 -34.19 -34.06 -40.08
CA TYR A 812 -35.42 -33.35 -39.67
C TYR A 812 -36.42 -34.09 -38.77
N TYR A 813 -37.17 -33.33 -37.95
CA TYR A 813 -38.64 -33.10 -37.98
C TYR A 813 -39.04 -32.34 -36.69
N ASP A 814 -39.45 -31.06 -36.71
CA ASP A 814 -40.76 -30.43 -37.08
C ASP A 814 -41.61 -30.10 -35.81
N PRO A 815 -42.45 -29.05 -35.77
CA PRO A 815 -42.53 -28.14 -34.64
C PRO A 815 -43.93 -28.15 -33.99
N ASN A 816 -44.10 -27.37 -32.93
CA ASN A 816 -45.38 -26.99 -32.33
C ASN A 816 -46.25 -28.10 -31.74
N ASN A 817 -46.07 -28.31 -30.43
CA ASN A 817 -47.19 -28.35 -29.48
C ASN A 817 -46.76 -27.73 -28.14
#